data_AF-A0A9X1Y4E6-F1
#
_entry.id   AF-A0A9X1Y4E6-F1
#
_cell.length_a   1.000
_cell.length_b   1.000
_cell.length_c   1.000
_cell.angle_alpha   90.00
_cell.angle_beta   90.00
_cell.angle_gamma   90.00
#
_symmetry.space_group_name_H-M   'P 1'
#
loop_
_entity.id
_entity.type
_entity.pdbx_description
1 polymer ?
#
loop_
_entity_poly.entity_id
_entity_poly.type
_entity_poly.pdbx_seq_one_letter_code
_entity_poly.pdbx_strand_id
1 'polypeptide(L)'
;MRVSIVVNTYNRAGTLARTLASLSQLRYRDFEVIVVAGPCTDRTDAVLEGWAGLIKVRRCPAVNLSASRNIGIAAASGEIVAFIDDDAIPDPRWLDALVAAYEDPEVGAVGGWVYDATGHAWQTRYIVSDRFGNSRVDLAADPTGYYNQPFGAEYCSLLGTNSSFRRSALLEIGGFDEEFAYYLDETDVCLRLVDRGHVVKFAPEALVHHKFAPSHLRSEKKVPTDRFQIVKNQCYFAFRHGAPLLGYDRAFASVQQFIEKHAGEVRWCVETGLLPPDALARFETAVAEGLEAGMVRAIAGTPTLLGPDAPEDCAFLPFAARHVAPDRRTVVLLSQSFPPGHVDGIGRFVAELAAGIAGLGHTVHVLTVAADGPDRVDLEDGAWVHRLRVVPQPDRPAEVPGHIWDRSATMLAELRRIARQDRVDVVQAPGWDVEGVAFLRAELPGTLLVTSLHTPMAVAAANHPDWMVDVARMQGTILPIMCLEREAFLFSDGLYANSRAVVESVERLYALRGDLARIPAERVAIVPHGLRDRAPGAQAPAAPIGAPIGAPIGAPIGTGRLRVLFVGRLELRKGIDTLLAAIPGILAEHPGVEFELVGQDHLRDEAGQTTSEAFLARHAGAPWLDRLRFLGEVQQEFLDPFYGRADIVVAPSRFESFGLVFLEAMMHARPVVGCAVGGVTEVVEDGVSGLLVPPGDAVALGEALRRLIADPALRRAMGKAGRRRFRERFTAEAMAAATMEFHESLRRRRASAGPLRPARPAEAGDFAVLRRFGIADFWHTQPLRRRIPEPWFEIALDRWIAALACEAFERARVVRASRPLLVLGAAASLPAAAAILGSFVPMARADLPRRGHWAAPGMPAREPAVLGSADESFAGVVVLDPVRGDAAALGDILAELCRVVAEGGLVCLAVEDADLAALLARAGEAGLLVPPALHATPAFEAEAGGVRFVALARARDRLLGPTLPATVRQDRRSSAGRRLLATGTTP
;
A
#
# COMPACT_ATOMS: atom_id res chain seq x y z
N MET A 1 13.16 23.47 -29.76
CA MET A 1 13.35 24.82 -29.21
C MET A 1 14.09 24.71 -27.89
N ARG A 2 15.09 25.54 -27.62
CA ARG A 2 15.78 25.51 -26.32
C ARG A 2 14.92 26.15 -25.22
N VAL A 3 14.93 25.58 -24.01
CA VAL A 3 14.18 26.10 -22.86
C VAL A 3 15.13 26.51 -21.73
N SER A 4 14.96 27.71 -21.17
CA SER A 4 15.60 28.11 -19.90
C SER A 4 14.56 28.07 -18.79
N ILE A 5 14.76 27.21 -17.80
CA ILE A 5 13.91 27.15 -16.60
C ILE A 5 14.49 28.10 -15.56
N VAL A 6 13.69 29.04 -15.07
CA VAL A 6 14.05 29.97 -13.99
C VAL A 6 13.35 29.55 -12.71
N VAL A 7 14.15 29.35 -11.66
CA VAL A 7 13.70 29.07 -10.29
C VAL A 7 14.14 30.20 -9.39
N ASN A 8 13.19 30.92 -8.80
CA ASN A 8 13.47 31.99 -7.85
C ASN A 8 13.37 31.41 -6.42
N THR A 9 14.34 31.72 -5.57
CA THR A 9 14.37 31.16 -4.21
C THR A 9 14.81 32.17 -3.16
N TYR A 10 14.21 32.08 -1.97
CA TYR A 10 14.58 32.88 -0.80
C TYR A 10 14.27 32.12 0.49
N ASN A 11 15.31 31.69 1.21
CA ASN A 11 15.23 30.96 2.48
C ASN A 11 14.39 29.66 2.43
N ARG A 12 14.59 28.86 1.39
CA ARG A 12 13.81 27.65 1.08
C ARG A 12 14.68 26.46 0.67
N ALA A 13 15.85 26.30 1.29
CA ALA A 13 16.81 25.25 0.95
C ALA A 13 16.20 23.84 0.81
N GLY A 14 15.29 23.48 1.71
CA GLY A 14 14.65 22.15 1.72
C GLY A 14 13.75 21.89 0.50
N THR A 15 12.91 22.85 0.12
CA THR A 15 12.01 22.68 -1.03
C THR A 15 12.76 22.84 -2.35
N LEU A 16 13.73 23.77 -2.41
CA LEU A 16 14.59 23.95 -3.58
C LEU A 16 15.30 22.66 -3.97
N ALA A 17 15.86 21.93 -2.99
CA ALA A 17 16.53 20.66 -3.26
C ALA A 17 15.59 19.65 -3.93
N ARG A 18 14.32 19.60 -3.51
CA ARG A 18 13.29 18.73 -4.10
C ARG A 18 12.90 19.18 -5.51
N THR A 19 12.74 20.48 -5.75
CA THR A 19 12.45 21.03 -7.08
C THR A 19 13.60 20.77 -8.06
N LEU A 20 14.86 20.97 -7.66
CA LEU A 20 15.99 20.66 -8.53
C LEU A 20 16.10 19.15 -8.85
N ALA A 21 15.82 18.29 -7.86
CA ALA A 21 15.77 16.85 -8.07
C ALA A 21 14.64 16.45 -9.04
N SER A 22 13.47 17.07 -8.96
CA SER A 22 12.36 16.77 -9.88
C SER A 22 12.64 17.24 -11.31
N LEU A 23 13.36 18.36 -11.50
CA LEU A 23 13.79 18.81 -12.83
C LEU A 23 14.69 17.79 -13.54
N SER A 24 15.47 16.99 -12.81
CA SER A 24 16.22 15.87 -13.42
C SER A 24 15.35 14.72 -13.95
N GLN A 25 14.05 14.71 -13.68
CA GLN A 25 13.12 13.68 -14.18
C GLN A 25 12.44 14.07 -15.49
N LEU A 26 12.61 15.31 -15.96
CA LEU A 26 11.99 15.80 -17.19
C LEU A 26 12.38 14.95 -18.41
N ARG A 27 11.44 14.77 -19.35
CA ARG A 27 11.67 14.01 -20.59
C ARG A 27 12.36 14.85 -21.65
N TYR A 28 11.96 16.12 -21.74
CA TYR A 28 12.58 17.09 -22.63
C TYR A 28 14.06 17.25 -22.31
N ARG A 29 14.91 17.35 -23.33
CA ARG A 29 16.38 17.31 -23.16
C ARG A 29 17.08 18.62 -23.38
N ASP A 30 16.50 19.48 -24.20
CA ASP A 30 17.15 20.70 -24.67
C ASP A 30 16.80 21.88 -23.76
N PHE A 31 17.17 21.74 -22.47
CA PHE A 31 16.90 22.77 -21.46
C PHE A 31 18.09 23.04 -20.55
N GLU A 32 18.08 24.23 -19.95
CA GLU A 32 19.00 24.66 -18.89
C GLU A 32 18.20 25.10 -17.66
N VAL A 33 18.85 25.14 -16.50
CA VAL A 33 18.25 25.59 -15.24
C VAL A 33 19.02 26.77 -14.68
N ILE A 34 18.30 27.81 -14.31
CA ILE A 34 18.79 29.07 -13.75
C ILE A 34 18.15 29.24 -12.38
N VAL A 35 18.96 29.26 -11.33
CA VAL A 35 18.50 29.55 -9.99
C VAL A 35 18.90 30.96 -9.60
N VAL A 36 17.91 31.80 -9.31
CA VAL A 36 18.12 33.17 -8.82
C VAL A 36 17.80 33.19 -7.34
N ALA A 37 18.84 33.25 -6.52
CA ALA A 37 18.71 33.31 -5.07
C ALA A 37 18.64 34.76 -4.59
N GLY A 38 17.65 35.07 -3.77
CA GLY A 38 17.58 36.33 -3.03
C GLY A 38 18.67 36.43 -1.93
N PRO A 39 18.52 37.35 -0.96
CA PRO A 39 19.44 37.49 0.15
C PRO A 39 19.28 36.37 1.21
N CYS A 40 19.50 35.12 0.81
CA CYS A 40 19.30 33.94 1.66
C CYS A 40 20.24 33.91 2.87
N THR A 41 19.72 33.47 4.01
CA THR A 41 20.43 33.30 5.29
C THR A 41 20.36 31.86 5.82
N ASP A 42 19.67 30.96 5.11
CA ASP A 42 19.56 29.55 5.43
C ASP A 42 20.63 28.71 4.70
N ARG A 43 20.44 27.39 4.60
CA ARG A 43 21.37 26.48 3.92
C ARG A 43 21.23 26.46 2.39
N THR A 44 20.63 27.49 1.78
CA THR A 44 20.42 27.52 0.32
C THR A 44 21.73 27.37 -0.45
N ASP A 45 22.81 28.01 0.01
CA ASP A 45 24.12 27.94 -0.67
C ASP A 45 24.67 26.51 -0.71
N ALA A 46 24.52 25.74 0.38
CA ALA A 46 24.93 24.33 0.40
C ALA A 46 24.15 23.47 -0.60
N VAL A 47 22.87 23.80 -0.85
CA VAL A 47 22.07 23.14 -1.90
C VAL A 47 22.64 23.52 -3.27
N LEU A 48 22.86 24.80 -3.53
CA LEU A 48 23.38 25.29 -4.81
C LEU A 48 24.76 24.71 -5.14
N GLU A 49 25.66 24.60 -4.16
CA GLU A 49 26.98 23.96 -4.29
C GLU A 49 26.85 22.49 -4.74
N GLY A 50 25.85 21.77 -4.22
CA GLY A 50 25.56 20.39 -4.61
C GLY A 50 25.17 20.22 -6.09
N TRP A 51 24.79 21.31 -6.76
CA TRP A 51 24.42 21.37 -8.18
C TRP A 51 25.41 22.19 -9.04
N ALA A 52 26.57 22.56 -8.48
CA ALA A 52 27.58 23.32 -9.20
C ALA A 52 27.97 22.64 -10.52
N GLY A 53 28.08 23.44 -11.59
CA GLY A 53 28.38 22.96 -12.94
C GLY A 53 27.19 22.37 -13.71
N LEU A 54 26.02 22.18 -13.08
CA LEU A 54 24.79 21.72 -13.74
C LEU A 54 23.74 22.82 -13.88
N ILE A 55 23.82 23.88 -13.08
CA ILE A 55 22.89 25.00 -13.09
C ILE A 55 23.65 26.33 -13.22
N LYS A 56 22.97 27.35 -13.77
CA LYS A 56 23.40 28.74 -13.66
C LYS A 56 22.90 29.31 -12.34
N VAL A 57 23.77 29.91 -11.55
CA VAL A 57 23.39 30.58 -10.29
C VAL A 57 23.51 32.10 -10.48
N ARG A 58 22.49 32.84 -10.06
CA ARG A 58 22.48 34.30 -9.99
C ARG A 58 21.96 34.76 -8.62
N ARG A 59 22.23 36.02 -8.28
CA ARG A 59 21.83 36.63 -7.01
C ARG A 59 20.94 37.84 -7.25
N CYS A 60 19.84 37.93 -6.51
CA CYS A 60 19.06 39.14 -6.40
C CYS A 60 19.38 39.80 -5.04
N PRO A 61 19.83 41.07 -5.01
CA PRO A 61 20.22 41.73 -3.77
C PRO A 61 19.01 42.10 -2.89
N ALA A 62 17.79 42.03 -3.42
CA ALA A 62 16.56 42.41 -2.75
C ALA A 62 15.55 41.26 -2.74
N VAL A 63 14.62 41.29 -1.79
CA VAL A 63 13.47 40.37 -1.77
C VAL A 63 12.40 40.92 -2.71
N ASN A 64 12.60 40.72 -4.01
CA ASN A 64 11.68 41.15 -5.07
C ASN A 64 11.61 40.06 -6.16
N LEU A 65 10.40 39.49 -6.35
CA LEU A 65 10.19 38.38 -7.29
C LEU A 65 10.39 38.82 -8.73
N SER A 66 9.79 39.94 -9.15
CA SER A 66 9.93 40.47 -10.52
C SER A 66 11.38 40.80 -10.88
N ALA A 67 12.13 41.44 -9.97
CA ALA A 67 13.56 41.68 -10.16
C ALA A 67 14.34 40.36 -10.30
N SER A 68 14.01 39.35 -9.49
CA SER A 68 14.61 38.02 -9.58
C SER A 68 14.27 37.31 -10.90
N ARG A 69 13.04 37.46 -11.41
CA ARG A 69 12.60 36.94 -12.71
C ARG A 69 13.34 37.62 -13.85
N ASN A 70 13.52 38.94 -13.80
CA ASN A 70 14.30 39.72 -14.77
C ASN A 70 15.77 39.30 -14.82
N ILE A 71 16.42 39.07 -13.67
CA ILE A 71 17.78 38.50 -13.60
C ILE A 71 17.84 37.11 -14.26
N GLY A 72 16.79 36.30 -14.05
CA GLY A 72 16.66 35.00 -14.71
C GLY A 72 16.53 35.11 -16.23
N ILE A 73 15.71 36.04 -16.72
CA ILE A 73 15.54 36.32 -18.17
C ILE A 73 16.86 36.80 -18.78
N ALA A 74 17.58 37.68 -18.10
CA ALA A 74 18.87 38.18 -18.55
C ALA A 74 19.89 37.05 -18.72
N ALA A 75 19.93 36.08 -17.80
CA ALA A 75 20.82 34.93 -17.85
C ALA A 75 20.34 33.79 -18.78
N ALA A 76 19.12 33.86 -19.30
CA ALA A 76 18.49 32.84 -20.14
C ALA A 76 19.01 32.86 -21.58
N SER A 77 19.42 31.68 -22.06
CA SER A 77 19.91 31.46 -23.42
C SER A 77 18.91 30.68 -24.30
N GLY A 78 17.80 30.19 -23.73
CA GLY A 78 16.75 29.45 -24.44
C GLY A 78 15.80 30.36 -25.22
N GLU A 79 15.14 29.80 -26.24
CA GLU A 79 14.09 30.48 -27.02
C GLU A 79 12.82 30.69 -26.18
N ILE A 80 12.58 29.76 -25.24
CA ILE A 80 11.48 29.80 -24.28
C ILE A 80 12.05 29.97 -22.88
N VAL A 81 11.44 30.83 -22.06
CA VAL A 81 11.74 30.99 -20.63
C VAL A 81 10.57 30.46 -19.83
N ALA A 82 10.77 29.40 -19.05
CA ALA A 82 9.76 28.81 -18.19
C ALA A 82 10.05 29.14 -16.73
N PHE A 83 9.02 29.44 -15.94
CA PHE A 83 9.10 29.75 -14.53
C PHE A 83 8.42 28.65 -13.71
N ILE A 84 9.11 28.21 -12.66
CA ILE A 84 8.58 27.27 -11.68
C ILE A 84 9.05 27.67 -10.28
N ASP A 85 8.16 27.55 -9.29
CA ASP A 85 8.51 27.90 -7.92
C ASP A 85 9.41 26.84 -7.28
N ASP A 86 10.22 27.26 -6.31
CA ASP A 86 11.14 26.40 -5.56
C ASP A 86 10.45 25.46 -4.54
N ASP A 87 9.11 25.39 -4.57
CA ASP A 87 8.28 24.43 -3.85
C ASP A 87 7.33 23.65 -4.78
N ALA A 88 7.53 23.74 -6.09
CA ALA A 88 6.77 23.03 -7.11
C ALA A 88 7.53 21.85 -7.71
N ILE A 89 6.77 20.88 -8.22
CA ILE A 89 7.28 19.63 -8.80
C ILE A 89 6.60 19.45 -10.17
N PRO A 90 7.32 19.56 -11.29
CA PRO A 90 6.74 19.38 -12.61
C PRO A 90 6.56 17.89 -12.93
N ASP A 91 5.52 17.58 -13.69
CA ASP A 91 5.36 16.27 -14.32
C ASP A 91 6.51 16.03 -15.33
N PRO A 92 6.98 14.78 -15.53
CA PRO A 92 8.06 14.51 -16.47
C PRO A 92 7.84 15.05 -17.89
N ARG A 93 6.60 15.15 -18.37
CA ARG A 93 6.24 15.67 -19.72
C ARG A 93 5.99 17.18 -19.75
N TRP A 94 6.16 17.88 -18.63
CA TRP A 94 5.83 19.29 -18.49
C TRP A 94 6.36 20.17 -19.64
N LEU A 95 7.66 20.09 -19.92
CA LEU A 95 8.28 20.87 -20.99
C LEU A 95 7.87 20.42 -22.40
N ASP A 96 7.61 19.13 -22.63
CA ASP A 96 7.13 18.66 -23.94
C ASP A 96 5.80 19.32 -24.29
N ALA A 97 4.89 19.37 -23.31
CA ALA A 97 3.57 20.00 -23.47
C ALA A 97 3.66 21.52 -23.64
N LEU A 98 4.57 22.20 -22.92
CA LEU A 98 4.79 23.65 -23.10
C LEU A 98 5.37 23.96 -24.49
N VAL A 99 6.43 23.25 -24.89
CA VAL A 99 7.13 23.50 -26.17
C VAL A 99 6.20 23.27 -27.37
N ALA A 100 5.36 22.23 -27.33
CA ALA A 100 4.39 21.96 -28.40
C ALA A 100 3.45 23.14 -28.68
N ALA A 101 3.10 23.93 -27.66
CA ALA A 101 2.23 25.09 -27.83
C ALA A 101 2.93 26.27 -28.54
N TYR A 102 4.25 26.35 -28.52
CA TYR A 102 5.03 27.41 -29.19
C TYR A 102 5.32 27.15 -30.66
N GLU A 103 4.93 25.99 -31.20
CA GLU A 103 4.98 25.74 -32.65
C GLU A 103 4.17 26.79 -33.43
N ASP A 104 3.15 27.35 -32.80
CA ASP A 104 2.42 28.52 -33.30
C ASP A 104 3.25 29.80 -33.07
N PRO A 105 3.65 30.53 -34.13
CA PRO A 105 4.47 31.73 -34.01
C PRO A 105 3.76 32.89 -33.29
N GLU A 106 2.43 32.90 -33.21
CA GLU A 106 1.64 33.94 -32.53
C GLU A 106 1.63 33.76 -31.00
N VAL A 107 1.99 32.57 -30.51
CA VAL A 107 2.01 32.27 -29.08
C VAL A 107 3.23 32.91 -28.41
N GLY A 108 2.95 33.89 -27.56
CA GLY A 108 3.93 34.59 -26.73
C GLY A 108 4.03 34.02 -25.30
N ALA A 109 2.98 33.36 -24.79
CA ALA A 109 2.95 32.78 -23.46
C ALA A 109 2.15 31.47 -23.39
N VAL A 110 2.61 30.54 -22.55
CA VAL A 110 1.94 29.27 -22.30
C VAL A 110 2.01 28.93 -20.81
N GLY A 111 0.88 28.56 -20.21
CA GLY A 111 0.85 27.95 -18.88
C GLY A 111 0.09 26.64 -18.87
N GLY A 112 0.19 25.88 -17.79
CA GLY A 112 -0.44 24.56 -17.68
C GLY A 112 -1.31 24.41 -16.44
N TRP A 113 -1.92 23.23 -16.30
CA TRP A 113 -2.73 22.92 -15.12
C TRP A 113 -1.85 22.66 -13.89
N VAL A 114 -2.36 23.08 -12.73
CA VAL A 114 -1.63 23.01 -11.47
C VAL A 114 -2.46 22.26 -10.44
N TYR A 115 -1.89 21.18 -9.93
CA TYR A 115 -2.41 20.49 -8.75
C TYR A 115 -2.08 21.28 -7.50
N ASP A 116 -2.97 21.22 -6.52
CA ASP A 116 -2.75 21.83 -5.21
C ASP A 116 -1.70 21.05 -4.38
N ALA A 117 -1.55 21.44 -3.12
CA ALA A 117 -0.57 20.82 -2.22
C ALA A 117 -0.80 19.30 -2.01
N THR A 118 -2.04 18.83 -2.15
CA THR A 118 -2.33 17.38 -2.11
C THR A 118 -1.69 16.67 -3.30
N GLY A 119 -1.57 17.35 -4.44
CA GLY A 119 -1.11 16.74 -5.68
C GLY A 119 -2.19 15.91 -6.40
N HIS A 120 -3.42 15.94 -5.91
CA HIS A 120 -4.56 15.21 -6.47
C HIS A 120 -5.71 16.14 -6.90
N ALA A 121 -6.03 17.17 -6.09
CA ALA A 121 -7.02 18.18 -6.45
C ALA A 121 -6.41 19.33 -7.28
N TRP A 122 -7.25 20.01 -8.07
CA TRP A 122 -6.82 21.16 -8.87
C TRP A 122 -6.70 22.42 -8.02
N GLN A 123 -5.56 23.10 -8.11
CA GLN A 123 -5.42 24.49 -7.68
C GLN A 123 -5.90 25.43 -8.79
N THR A 124 -5.54 25.12 -10.04
CA THR A 124 -5.89 25.96 -11.19
C THR A 124 -5.81 25.17 -12.48
N ARG A 125 -6.81 25.31 -13.34
CA ARG A 125 -6.79 24.86 -14.73
C ARG A 125 -6.66 26.01 -15.71
N TYR A 126 -7.55 26.99 -15.62
CA TYR A 126 -7.55 28.17 -16.50
C TYR A 126 -7.82 29.44 -15.70
N ILE A 127 -7.19 30.55 -16.11
CA ILE A 127 -7.31 31.85 -15.46
C ILE A 127 -7.67 32.92 -16.48
N VAL A 128 -8.66 33.73 -16.15
CA VAL A 128 -8.98 34.97 -16.87
C VAL A 128 -8.91 36.13 -15.87
N SER A 129 -8.25 37.21 -16.27
CA SER A 129 -8.08 38.40 -15.45
C SER A 129 -8.71 39.62 -16.12
N ASP A 130 -9.17 40.58 -15.32
CA ASP A 130 -9.60 41.89 -15.80
C ASP A 130 -8.47 42.93 -15.71
N ARG A 131 -8.70 44.11 -16.30
CA ARG A 131 -7.74 45.23 -16.26
C ARG A 131 -7.61 45.91 -14.90
N PHE A 132 -8.33 45.47 -13.89
CA PHE A 132 -8.20 45.94 -12.50
C PHE A 132 -7.39 44.97 -11.63
N GLY A 133 -6.94 43.83 -12.19
CA GLY A 133 -6.13 42.83 -11.49
C GLY A 133 -6.97 41.73 -10.82
N ASN A 134 -8.29 41.72 -11.00
CA ASN A 134 -9.13 40.65 -10.47
C ASN A 134 -9.08 39.44 -11.40
N SER A 135 -9.07 38.24 -10.83
CA SER A 135 -8.94 37.00 -11.60
C SER A 135 -10.04 35.99 -11.25
N ARG A 136 -10.59 35.37 -12.29
CA ARG A 136 -11.40 34.14 -12.20
C ARG A 136 -10.49 32.96 -12.47
N VAL A 137 -10.34 32.09 -11.47
CA VAL A 137 -9.42 30.95 -11.48
C VAL A 137 -10.18 29.63 -11.55
N ASP A 138 -9.51 28.58 -12.04
CA ASP A 138 -10.05 27.23 -12.21
C ASP A 138 -11.34 27.15 -13.06
N LEU A 139 -11.37 27.85 -14.20
CA LEU A 139 -12.49 27.74 -15.12
C LEU A 139 -12.62 26.31 -15.66
N ALA A 140 -13.83 25.91 -16.05
CA ALA A 140 -14.08 24.55 -16.55
C ALA A 140 -13.70 24.36 -18.04
N ALA A 141 -13.61 25.44 -18.80
CA ALA A 141 -13.35 25.43 -20.24
C ALA A 141 -12.19 26.35 -20.60
N ASP A 142 -11.49 26.01 -21.69
CA ASP A 142 -10.33 26.74 -22.18
C ASP A 142 -10.75 28.14 -22.72
N PRO A 143 -10.24 29.24 -22.13
CA PRO A 143 -10.59 30.61 -22.53
C PRO A 143 -9.79 31.13 -23.74
N THR A 144 -8.80 30.40 -24.26
CA THR A 144 -7.81 30.89 -25.23
C THR A 144 -8.45 31.55 -26.47
N GLY A 145 -9.53 30.98 -27.01
CA GLY A 145 -10.17 31.48 -28.23
C GLY A 145 -10.91 32.82 -28.11
N TYR A 146 -11.14 33.33 -26.89
CA TYR A 146 -11.95 34.52 -26.64
C TYR A 146 -11.18 35.68 -26.01
N TYR A 147 -10.20 35.37 -25.16
CA TYR A 147 -9.60 36.33 -24.23
C TYR A 147 -8.15 36.72 -24.61
N ASN A 148 -7.85 36.71 -25.91
CA ASN A 148 -6.57 37.16 -26.48
C ASN A 148 -6.73 38.38 -27.41
N GLN A 149 -7.79 39.16 -27.24
CA GLN A 149 -8.01 40.37 -28.03
C GLN A 149 -7.25 41.55 -27.41
N PRO A 150 -6.39 42.26 -28.16
CA PRO A 150 -5.69 43.44 -27.67
C PRO A 150 -6.66 44.46 -27.09
N PHE A 151 -6.30 45.06 -25.96
CA PHE A 151 -7.12 46.06 -25.26
C PHE A 151 -8.48 45.55 -24.76
N GLY A 152 -8.73 44.23 -24.77
CA GLY A 152 -9.92 43.61 -24.20
C GLY A 152 -10.08 43.89 -22.71
N ALA A 153 -11.33 43.98 -22.23
CA ALA A 153 -11.63 44.23 -20.82
C ALA A 153 -11.19 43.07 -19.90
N GLU A 154 -11.17 41.85 -20.45
CA GLU A 154 -10.68 40.63 -19.82
C GLU A 154 -9.68 39.95 -20.77
N TYR A 155 -8.72 39.21 -20.20
CA TYR A 155 -7.68 38.52 -20.96
C TYR A 155 -7.23 37.21 -20.27
N CYS A 156 -6.62 36.32 -21.03
CA CYS A 156 -5.99 35.11 -20.50
C CYS A 156 -4.79 35.47 -19.63
N SER A 157 -4.75 34.94 -18.41
CA SER A 157 -3.61 35.09 -17.50
C SER A 157 -3.07 33.71 -17.08
N LEU A 158 -1.83 33.66 -16.60
CA LEU A 158 -1.17 32.43 -16.20
C LEU A 158 -0.90 32.42 -14.70
N LEU A 159 -0.59 31.24 -14.14
CA LEU A 159 -0.13 31.13 -12.76
C LEU A 159 1.40 31.13 -12.74
N GLY A 160 2.01 31.96 -11.88
CA GLY A 160 3.47 32.14 -11.83
C GLY A 160 4.28 30.84 -11.81
N THR A 161 3.88 29.89 -10.96
CA THR A 161 4.53 28.56 -10.77
C THR A 161 4.51 27.64 -12.00
N ASN A 162 3.66 27.93 -12.98
CA ASN A 162 3.50 27.15 -14.21
C ASN A 162 3.22 28.08 -15.38
N SER A 163 4.15 28.99 -15.60
CA SER A 163 4.11 29.97 -16.69
C SER A 163 5.37 29.85 -17.53
N SER A 164 5.24 30.10 -18.82
CA SER A 164 6.35 30.16 -19.74
C SER A 164 6.07 31.20 -20.80
N PHE A 165 7.13 31.70 -21.41
CA PHE A 165 7.03 32.74 -22.41
C PHE A 165 8.07 32.57 -23.51
N ARG A 166 7.72 33.01 -24.71
CA ARG A 166 8.70 33.21 -25.78
C ARG A 166 9.64 34.32 -25.35
N ARG A 167 10.95 34.04 -25.33
CA ARG A 167 11.95 35.00 -24.85
C ARG A 167 11.92 36.31 -25.61
N SER A 168 11.74 36.25 -26.93
CA SER A 168 11.63 37.47 -27.77
C SER A 168 10.42 38.33 -27.39
N ALA A 169 9.28 37.71 -27.07
CA ALA A 169 8.07 38.42 -26.66
C ALA A 169 8.24 39.06 -25.26
N LEU A 170 8.89 38.37 -24.32
CA LEU A 170 9.24 38.95 -23.01
C LEU A 170 10.16 40.17 -23.15
N LEU A 171 11.19 40.09 -24.00
CA LEU A 171 12.10 41.21 -24.22
C LEU A 171 11.40 42.40 -24.89
N GLU A 172 10.48 42.14 -25.82
CA GLU A 172 9.70 43.17 -26.51
C GLU A 172 8.85 44.05 -25.56
N ILE A 173 8.36 43.46 -24.47
CA ILE A 173 7.58 44.17 -23.45
C ILE A 173 8.43 44.68 -22.27
N GLY A 174 9.74 44.38 -22.24
CA GLY A 174 10.64 44.77 -21.15
C GLY A 174 10.58 43.87 -19.92
N GLY A 175 10.28 42.58 -20.07
CA GLY A 175 10.25 41.62 -18.96
C GLY A 175 9.16 41.91 -17.93
N PHE A 176 9.44 41.62 -16.66
CA PHE A 176 8.54 41.89 -15.52
C PHE A 176 8.73 43.31 -15.00
N ASP A 177 7.64 43.98 -14.61
CA ASP A 177 7.74 45.28 -13.92
C ASP A 177 8.11 45.05 -12.45
N GLU A 178 9.30 45.53 -12.05
CA GLU A 178 9.86 45.33 -10.72
C GLU A 178 9.05 46.02 -9.61
N GLU A 179 8.07 46.84 -9.98
CA GLU A 179 7.05 47.30 -9.06
C GLU A 179 6.24 46.17 -8.43
N PHE A 180 6.03 45.06 -9.15
CA PHE A 180 5.34 43.89 -8.62
C PHE A 180 6.32 42.99 -7.86
N ALA A 181 6.73 43.41 -6.65
CA ALA A 181 7.64 42.62 -5.82
C ALA A 181 7.05 41.25 -5.41
N TYR A 182 5.73 41.13 -5.36
CA TYR A 182 4.95 39.91 -5.11
C TYR A 182 3.48 40.17 -5.45
N TYR A 183 2.78 39.23 -6.10
CA TYR A 183 1.36 39.34 -6.52
C TYR A 183 1.14 40.21 -7.76
N LEU A 184 0.46 39.64 -8.77
CA LEU A 184 0.09 40.22 -10.09
C LEU A 184 1.23 40.40 -11.11
N ASP A 185 2.44 39.96 -10.83
CA ASP A 185 3.57 40.14 -11.74
C ASP A 185 3.42 39.36 -13.05
N GLU A 186 3.04 38.07 -13.02
CA GLU A 186 2.73 37.36 -14.28
C GLU A 186 1.45 37.87 -14.97
N THR A 187 0.50 38.38 -14.20
CA THR A 187 -0.76 38.90 -14.70
C THR A 187 -0.53 40.18 -15.54
N ASP A 188 0.36 41.06 -15.09
CA ASP A 188 0.81 42.23 -15.86
C ASP A 188 1.55 41.83 -17.14
N VAL A 189 2.44 40.84 -17.07
CA VAL A 189 3.14 40.31 -18.26
C VAL A 189 2.13 39.79 -19.28
N CYS A 190 1.14 38.99 -18.88
CA CYS A 190 0.13 38.45 -19.78
C CYS A 190 -0.71 39.57 -20.44
N LEU A 191 -1.13 40.57 -19.66
CA LEU A 191 -1.84 41.74 -20.18
C LEU A 191 -1.01 42.45 -21.27
N ARG A 192 0.26 42.77 -20.96
CA ARG A 192 1.14 43.50 -21.88
C ARG A 192 1.45 42.70 -23.16
N LEU A 193 1.52 41.36 -23.06
CA LEU A 193 1.65 40.49 -24.23
C LEU A 193 0.40 40.52 -25.11
N VAL A 194 -0.79 40.36 -24.53
CA VAL A 194 -2.06 40.41 -25.27
C VAL A 194 -2.26 41.77 -25.94
N ASP A 195 -1.92 42.87 -25.26
CA ASP A 195 -1.99 44.22 -25.83
C ASP A 195 -1.01 44.45 -27.00
N ARG A 196 0.05 43.62 -27.11
CA ARG A 196 0.96 43.58 -28.26
C ARG A 196 0.54 42.58 -29.35
N GLY A 197 -0.59 41.90 -29.17
CA GLY A 197 -1.12 40.94 -30.13
C GLY A 197 -0.55 39.52 -30.00
N HIS A 198 0.21 39.23 -28.94
CA HIS A 198 0.64 37.86 -28.65
C HIS A 198 -0.51 37.06 -28.05
N VAL A 199 -0.54 35.76 -28.35
CA VAL A 199 -1.50 34.81 -27.78
C VAL A 199 -0.94 34.19 -26.49
N VAL A 200 -1.75 34.25 -25.43
CA VAL A 200 -1.58 33.50 -24.19
C VAL A 200 -2.43 32.22 -24.27
N LYS A 201 -1.78 31.07 -24.17
CA LYS A 201 -2.42 29.74 -24.34
C LYS A 201 -2.28 28.88 -23.10
N PHE A 202 -3.19 27.93 -22.94
CA PHE A 202 -3.10 26.90 -21.90
C PHE A 202 -2.73 25.55 -22.52
N ALA A 203 -1.80 24.83 -21.87
CA ALA A 203 -1.40 23.47 -22.19
C ALA A 203 -1.85 22.53 -21.05
N PRO A 204 -3.03 21.87 -21.16
CA PRO A 204 -3.56 21.00 -20.10
C PRO A 204 -2.63 19.87 -19.66
N GLU A 205 -1.77 19.38 -20.56
CA GLU A 205 -0.78 18.32 -20.26
C GLU A 205 0.49 18.85 -19.58
N ALA A 206 0.71 20.16 -19.52
CA ALA A 206 1.85 20.76 -18.82
C ALA A 206 1.57 20.83 -17.31
N LEU A 207 1.65 19.69 -16.63
CA LEU A 207 1.23 19.54 -15.24
C LEU A 207 2.33 19.94 -14.24
N VAL A 208 1.94 20.65 -13.19
CA VAL A 208 2.79 20.99 -12.03
C VAL A 208 2.06 20.69 -10.72
N HIS A 209 2.75 20.11 -9.74
CA HIS A 209 2.26 19.92 -8.39
C HIS A 209 2.84 20.99 -7.47
N HIS A 210 2.00 21.91 -6.99
CA HIS A 210 2.45 23.03 -6.16
C HIS A 210 2.34 22.66 -4.67
N LYS A 211 3.46 22.25 -4.05
CA LYS A 211 3.45 21.59 -2.74
C LYS A 211 3.25 22.50 -1.55
N PHE A 212 3.19 23.81 -1.78
CA PHE A 212 3.09 24.86 -0.77
C PHE A 212 4.15 24.74 0.33
N ALA A 213 4.97 25.78 0.45
CA ALA A 213 5.76 25.98 1.65
C ALA A 213 5.55 27.41 2.22
N PRO A 214 5.62 27.58 3.54
CA PRO A 214 5.51 28.89 4.19
C PRO A 214 6.62 29.84 3.73
N SER A 215 6.38 31.14 3.81
CA SER A 215 7.35 32.20 3.50
C SER A 215 7.29 33.33 4.51
N HIS A 216 8.16 34.33 4.34
CA HIS A 216 8.08 35.59 5.07
C HIS A 216 6.76 36.37 4.83
N LEU A 217 6.03 36.08 3.74
CA LEU A 217 4.74 36.72 3.43
C LEU A 217 3.53 35.88 3.87
N ARG A 218 3.72 34.59 4.18
CA ARG A 218 2.61 33.64 4.37
C ARG A 218 2.95 32.54 5.37
N SER A 219 2.10 32.36 6.38
CA SER A 219 2.27 31.34 7.43
C SER A 219 2.09 29.91 6.90
N GLU A 220 2.46 28.92 7.71
CA GLU A 220 2.24 27.48 7.44
C GLU A 220 0.78 27.14 7.15
N LYS A 221 -0.15 27.89 7.75
CA LYS A 221 -1.59 27.74 7.53
C LYS A 221 -2.07 28.44 6.26
N LYS A 222 -1.17 28.80 5.36
CA LYS A 222 -1.49 29.45 4.08
C LYS A 222 -2.16 30.82 4.27
N VAL A 223 -1.89 31.53 5.38
CA VAL A 223 -2.48 32.86 5.65
C VAL A 223 -1.43 33.94 5.41
N PRO A 224 -1.69 34.93 4.53
CA PRO A 224 -0.79 36.07 4.35
C PRO A 224 -0.68 36.89 5.63
N THR A 225 0.54 37.18 6.07
CA THR A 225 0.84 37.87 7.33
C THR A 225 1.06 39.37 7.17
N ASP A 226 1.44 39.80 5.96
CA ASP A 226 1.56 41.18 5.54
C ASP A 226 0.77 41.36 4.22
N ARG A 227 0.02 42.45 4.12
CA ARG A 227 -0.88 42.76 3.00
C ARG A 227 -0.44 44.01 2.23
N PHE A 228 0.62 44.71 2.66
CA PHE A 228 1.06 45.95 2.02
C PHE A 228 1.32 45.75 0.52
N GLN A 229 2.16 44.77 0.15
CA GLN A 229 2.48 44.50 -1.26
C GLN A 229 1.25 44.10 -2.08
N ILE A 230 0.32 43.33 -1.50
CA ILE A 230 -0.90 42.89 -2.18
C ILE A 230 -1.79 44.10 -2.51
N VAL A 231 -2.02 45.00 -1.54
CA VAL A 231 -2.83 46.21 -1.75
C VAL A 231 -2.13 47.20 -2.68
N LYS A 232 -0.84 47.44 -2.46
CA LYS A 232 0.00 48.30 -3.31
C LYS A 232 -0.04 47.86 -4.77
N ASN A 233 0.10 46.57 -5.03
CA ASN A 233 0.12 46.02 -6.38
C ASN A 233 -1.25 45.98 -7.02
N GLN A 234 -2.31 45.64 -6.30
CA GLN A 234 -3.68 45.75 -6.82
C GLN A 234 -4.00 47.19 -7.23
N CYS A 235 -3.66 48.15 -6.37
CA CYS A 235 -3.89 49.57 -6.64
C CYS A 235 -3.05 50.05 -7.82
N TYR A 236 -1.75 49.75 -7.82
CA TYR A 236 -0.85 50.08 -8.92
C TYR A 236 -1.38 49.53 -10.26
N PHE A 237 -1.73 48.25 -10.30
CA PHE A 237 -2.26 47.59 -11.49
C PHE A 237 -3.54 48.26 -12.00
N ALA A 238 -4.54 48.44 -11.13
CA ALA A 238 -5.84 48.98 -11.52
C ALA A 238 -5.74 50.40 -12.09
N PHE A 239 -4.90 51.25 -11.50
CA PHE A 239 -4.71 52.62 -11.96
C PHE A 239 -3.78 52.73 -13.17
N ARG A 240 -2.82 51.81 -13.32
CA ARG A 240 -1.91 51.79 -14.46
C ARG A 240 -2.57 51.26 -15.74
N HIS A 241 -3.33 50.17 -15.63
CA HIS A 241 -3.86 49.43 -16.78
C HIS A 241 -5.36 49.64 -16.98
N GLY A 242 -6.14 49.65 -15.90
CA GLY A 242 -7.59 49.73 -15.95
C GLY A 242 -8.12 51.14 -16.10
N ALA A 243 -7.68 52.07 -15.26
CA ALA A 243 -8.21 53.44 -15.20
C ALA A 243 -8.12 54.21 -16.54
N PRO A 244 -7.02 54.14 -17.32
CA PRO A 244 -6.93 54.86 -18.59
C PRO A 244 -7.93 54.39 -19.66
N LEU A 245 -8.35 53.12 -19.60
CA LEU A 245 -9.24 52.51 -20.60
C LEU A 245 -10.70 52.43 -20.12
N LEU A 246 -10.93 52.15 -18.84
CA LEU A 246 -12.24 51.82 -18.27
C LEU A 246 -12.75 52.89 -17.30
N GLY A 247 -11.94 53.89 -16.97
CA GLY A 247 -12.29 55.03 -16.10
C GLY A 247 -11.81 54.89 -14.66
N TYR A 248 -11.37 56.02 -14.08
CA TYR A 248 -10.82 56.12 -12.73
C TYR A 248 -11.84 55.74 -11.63
N ASP A 249 -13.11 56.12 -11.78
CA ASP A 249 -14.16 55.78 -10.80
C ASP A 249 -14.34 54.26 -10.66
N ARG A 250 -14.24 53.53 -11.77
CA ARG A 250 -14.33 52.06 -11.76
C ARG A 250 -13.09 51.41 -11.17
N ALA A 251 -11.90 51.93 -11.46
CA ALA A 251 -10.66 51.47 -10.85
C ALA A 251 -10.71 51.64 -9.32
N PHE A 252 -11.16 52.80 -8.85
CA PHE A 252 -11.32 53.07 -7.42
C PHE A 252 -12.33 52.11 -6.78
N ALA A 253 -13.51 51.94 -7.39
CA ALA A 253 -14.53 51.01 -6.89
C ALA A 253 -14.01 49.56 -6.82
N SER A 254 -13.26 49.10 -7.84
CA SER A 254 -12.68 47.76 -7.84
C SER A 254 -11.64 47.57 -6.72
N VAL A 255 -10.77 48.56 -6.50
CA VAL A 255 -9.76 48.50 -5.43
C VAL A 255 -10.43 48.52 -4.05
N GLN A 256 -11.47 49.32 -3.86
CA GLN A 256 -12.25 49.32 -2.61
C GLN A 256 -12.91 47.96 -2.35
N GLN A 257 -13.56 47.37 -3.36
CA GLN A 257 -14.17 46.04 -3.22
C GLN A 257 -13.13 44.97 -2.87
N PHE A 258 -11.95 45.04 -3.47
CA PHE A 258 -10.83 44.14 -3.18
C PHE A 258 -10.36 44.26 -1.71
N ILE A 259 -10.18 45.49 -1.22
CA ILE A 259 -9.79 45.76 0.17
C ILE A 259 -10.85 45.23 1.13
N GLU A 260 -12.12 45.47 0.86
CA GLU A 260 -13.22 45.06 1.73
C GLU A 260 -13.35 43.53 1.85
N LYS A 261 -13.11 42.81 0.73
CA LYS A 261 -12.99 41.36 0.72
C LYS A 261 -11.84 40.88 1.64
N HIS A 262 -10.65 41.47 1.49
CA HIS A 262 -9.50 41.10 2.32
C HIS A 262 -9.68 41.48 3.80
N ALA A 263 -10.38 42.58 4.10
CA ALA A 263 -10.76 42.93 5.47
C ALA A 263 -11.67 41.85 6.08
N GLY A 264 -12.59 41.28 5.30
CA GLY A 264 -13.40 40.13 5.70
C GLY A 264 -12.56 38.89 6.01
N GLU A 265 -11.60 38.55 5.15
CA GLU A 265 -10.68 37.41 5.36
C GLU A 265 -9.84 37.58 6.64
N VAL A 266 -9.29 38.78 6.87
CA VAL A 266 -8.48 39.07 8.06
C VAL A 266 -9.33 38.97 9.31
N ARG A 267 -10.55 39.53 9.32
CA ARG A 267 -11.50 39.40 10.44
C ARG A 267 -11.80 37.93 10.76
N TRP A 268 -12.14 37.14 9.75
CA TRP A 268 -12.38 35.70 9.92
C TRP A 268 -11.14 34.96 10.46
N CYS A 269 -9.94 35.29 9.96
CA CYS A 269 -8.70 34.69 10.47
C CYS A 269 -8.42 35.05 11.94
N VAL A 270 -8.75 36.27 12.36
CA VAL A 270 -8.63 36.68 13.77
C VAL A 270 -9.65 35.94 14.63
N GLU A 271 -10.92 35.89 14.20
CA GLU A 271 -12.00 35.20 14.91
C GLU A 271 -11.73 33.69 15.08
N THR A 272 -11.09 33.07 14.11
CA THR A 272 -10.72 31.64 14.13
C THR A 272 -9.34 31.36 14.74
N GLY A 273 -8.64 32.38 15.25
CA GLY A 273 -7.33 32.24 15.86
C GLY A 273 -6.20 31.86 14.90
N LEU A 274 -6.38 32.10 13.59
CA LEU A 274 -5.34 31.93 12.56
C LEU A 274 -4.39 33.13 12.49
N LEU A 275 -4.85 34.31 12.89
CA LEU A 275 -4.05 35.54 13.03
C LEU A 275 -4.22 36.12 14.44
N PRO A 276 -3.21 36.85 14.95
CA PRO A 276 -3.30 37.49 16.26
C PRO A 276 -4.30 38.66 16.25
N PRO A 277 -4.84 39.07 17.41
CA PRO A 277 -5.88 40.10 17.51
C PRO A 277 -5.51 41.46 16.88
N ASP A 278 -4.23 41.81 16.86
CA ASP A 278 -3.73 43.06 16.29
C ASP A 278 -3.57 43.03 14.76
N ALA A 279 -3.83 41.90 14.11
CA ALA A 279 -3.70 41.75 12.66
C ALA A 279 -4.64 42.69 11.86
N LEU A 280 -5.81 43.03 12.41
CA LEU A 280 -6.72 43.97 11.75
C LEU A 280 -6.15 45.39 11.71
N ALA A 281 -5.56 45.87 12.81
CA ALA A 281 -4.91 47.19 12.86
C ALA A 281 -3.68 47.26 11.93
N ARG A 282 -2.89 46.18 11.87
CA ARG A 282 -1.80 46.06 10.89
C ARG A 282 -2.30 46.07 9.45
N PHE A 283 -3.43 45.41 9.17
CA PHE A 283 -4.07 45.43 7.86
C PHE A 283 -4.52 46.82 7.46
N GLU A 284 -5.18 47.57 8.36
CA GLU A 284 -5.61 48.95 8.11
C GLU A 284 -4.42 49.87 7.77
N THR A 285 -3.32 49.73 8.52
CA THR A 285 -2.07 50.46 8.25
C THR A 285 -1.52 50.11 6.87
N ALA A 286 -1.42 48.81 6.56
CA ALA A 286 -0.94 48.33 5.26
C ALA A 286 -1.84 48.77 4.09
N VAL A 287 -3.15 48.92 4.31
CA VAL A 287 -4.07 49.44 3.31
C VAL A 287 -3.80 50.92 3.02
N ALA A 288 -3.66 51.75 4.06
CA ALA A 288 -3.41 53.18 3.90
C ALA A 288 -2.11 53.44 3.13
N GLU A 289 -1.01 52.81 3.59
CA GLU A 289 0.31 52.93 2.95
C GLU A 289 0.31 52.32 1.54
N GLY A 290 -0.34 51.17 1.36
CA GLY A 290 -0.40 50.48 0.08
C GLY A 290 -1.18 51.25 -0.98
N LEU A 291 -2.31 51.87 -0.61
CA LEU A 291 -3.10 52.72 -1.51
C LEU A 291 -2.31 53.94 -1.98
N GLU A 292 -1.68 54.66 -1.05
CA GLU A 292 -0.86 55.84 -1.38
C GLU A 292 0.29 55.45 -2.30
N ALA A 293 1.08 54.44 -1.91
CA ALA A 293 2.21 53.98 -2.70
C ALA A 293 1.77 53.47 -4.08
N GLY A 294 0.67 52.71 -4.17
CA GLY A 294 0.15 52.18 -5.42
C GLY A 294 -0.29 53.28 -6.39
N MET A 295 -1.06 54.27 -5.92
CA MET A 295 -1.53 55.39 -6.75
C MET A 295 -0.38 56.28 -7.22
N VAL A 296 0.52 56.67 -6.31
CA VAL A 296 1.67 57.53 -6.64
C VAL A 296 2.52 56.88 -7.73
N ARG A 297 2.82 55.59 -7.58
CA ARG A 297 3.62 54.85 -8.55
C ARG A 297 2.89 54.65 -9.87
N ALA A 298 1.57 54.45 -9.87
CA ALA A 298 0.80 54.25 -11.10
C ALA A 298 0.73 55.52 -11.96
N ILE A 299 0.47 56.67 -11.30
CA ILE A 299 0.22 57.96 -11.96
C ILE A 299 1.52 58.70 -12.29
N ALA A 300 2.43 58.79 -11.32
CA ALA A 300 3.65 59.59 -11.45
C ALA A 300 4.91 58.74 -11.69
N GLY A 301 4.85 57.43 -11.45
CA GLY A 301 5.97 56.52 -11.59
C GLY A 301 6.20 56.05 -13.03
N THR A 302 7.47 55.76 -13.33
CA THR A 302 7.85 55.01 -14.54
C THR A 302 8.10 53.55 -14.12
N PRO A 303 7.49 52.56 -14.81
CA PRO A 303 7.74 51.14 -14.57
C PRO A 303 9.23 50.84 -14.60
N THR A 304 9.68 49.96 -13.70
CA THR A 304 11.08 49.50 -13.71
C THR A 304 11.12 48.19 -14.49
N LEU A 305 11.52 48.29 -15.76
CA LEU A 305 11.50 47.19 -16.72
C LEU A 305 12.93 46.72 -17.04
N LEU A 306 13.03 45.49 -17.55
CA LEU A 306 14.25 44.96 -18.13
C LEU A 306 14.62 45.78 -19.38
N GLY A 307 15.82 46.35 -19.39
CA GLY A 307 16.33 47.15 -20.51
C GLY A 307 16.64 46.31 -21.76
N PRO A 308 16.68 46.92 -22.96
CA PRO A 308 16.94 46.21 -24.21
C PRO A 308 18.35 45.59 -24.29
N ASP A 309 19.35 46.21 -23.63
CA ASP A 309 20.74 45.71 -23.54
C ASP A 309 20.98 44.84 -22.29
N ALA A 310 19.93 44.55 -21.52
CA ALA A 310 20.04 43.76 -20.30
C ALA A 310 20.31 42.25 -20.47
N PRO A 311 20.06 41.60 -21.64
CA PRO A 311 20.49 40.22 -21.83
C PRO A 311 21.99 40.01 -21.57
N GLU A 312 22.33 39.04 -20.72
CA GLU A 312 23.71 38.63 -20.52
C GLU A 312 24.14 37.72 -21.68
N ASP A 313 25.33 37.93 -22.23
CA ASP A 313 25.95 36.99 -23.17
C ASP A 313 26.44 35.76 -22.40
N CYS A 314 25.49 34.86 -22.10
CA CYS A 314 25.73 33.60 -21.44
C CYS A 314 25.59 32.45 -22.43
N ALA A 315 26.57 31.55 -22.42
CA ALA A 315 26.44 30.27 -23.09
C ALA A 315 25.28 29.47 -22.48
N PHE A 316 24.53 28.75 -23.32
CA PHE A 316 23.55 27.78 -22.87
C PHE A 316 24.27 26.67 -22.09
N LEU A 317 23.80 26.36 -20.88
CA LEU A 317 24.37 25.32 -20.02
C LEU A 317 23.38 24.16 -19.94
N PRO A 318 23.51 23.12 -20.79
CA PRO A 318 22.57 22.01 -20.79
C PRO A 318 22.47 21.37 -19.41
N PHE A 319 21.25 21.27 -18.90
CA PHE A 319 21.00 20.57 -17.65
C PHE A 319 21.11 19.07 -17.91
N ALA A 320 22.28 18.51 -17.65
CA ALA A 320 22.50 17.07 -17.70
C ALA A 320 21.70 16.42 -16.57
N ALA A 321 20.46 16.02 -16.88
CA ALA A 321 19.61 15.27 -15.98
C ALA A 321 20.42 14.12 -15.38
N ARG A 322 20.66 14.17 -14.07
CA ARG A 322 21.39 13.13 -13.34
C ARG A 322 20.60 11.83 -13.52
N HIS A 323 21.10 10.93 -14.37
CA HIS A 323 20.56 9.58 -14.58
C HIS A 323 19.19 9.57 -15.26
N VAL A 324 19.16 9.63 -16.60
CA VAL A 324 17.95 9.24 -17.33
C VAL A 324 18.28 8.11 -18.27
N ALA A 325 17.60 6.98 -18.11
CA ALA A 325 17.78 5.82 -18.96
C ALA A 325 17.47 6.19 -20.43
N PRO A 326 18.32 5.78 -21.40
CA PRO A 326 18.03 5.96 -22.83
C PRO A 326 16.67 5.36 -23.22
N ASP A 327 16.33 4.25 -22.58
CA ASP A 327 15.08 3.52 -22.71
C ASP A 327 14.16 3.73 -21.50
N ARG A 328 14.00 4.99 -21.04
CA ARG A 328 13.18 5.29 -19.85
C ARG A 328 11.82 4.57 -19.90
N ARG A 329 11.46 3.97 -18.77
CA ARG A 329 10.24 3.19 -18.56
C ARG A 329 9.43 3.82 -17.45
N THR A 330 8.12 3.65 -17.50
CA THR A 330 7.22 4.01 -16.41
C THR A 330 6.75 2.74 -15.69
N VAL A 331 7.19 2.58 -14.45
CA VAL A 331 6.90 1.42 -13.60
C VAL A 331 5.98 1.84 -12.46
N VAL A 332 4.91 1.08 -12.25
CA VAL A 332 3.97 1.27 -11.14
C VAL A 332 4.15 0.12 -10.15
N LEU A 333 4.44 0.44 -8.90
CA LEU A 333 4.56 -0.53 -7.81
C LEU A 333 3.37 -0.39 -6.87
N LEU A 334 2.77 -1.51 -6.44
CA LEU A 334 1.73 -1.51 -5.42
C LEU A 334 2.32 -1.86 -4.07
N SER A 335 1.81 -1.21 -3.03
CA SER A 335 1.99 -1.68 -1.66
C SER A 335 0.86 -1.18 -0.78
N GLN A 336 0.31 -2.02 0.09
CA GLN A 336 -0.66 -1.55 1.08
C GLN A 336 -0.04 -0.68 2.19
N SER A 337 1.28 -0.77 2.42
CA SER A 337 2.00 0.03 3.40
C SER A 337 3.24 0.67 2.80
N PHE A 338 3.55 1.92 3.17
CA PHE A 338 4.71 2.64 2.65
C PHE A 338 5.17 3.71 3.66
N PRO A 339 6.47 4.01 3.76
CA PRO A 339 6.97 5.08 4.63
C PRO A 339 6.24 6.42 4.39
N PRO A 340 6.14 7.33 5.38
CA PRO A 340 6.68 7.24 6.75
C PRO A 340 5.74 6.59 7.78
N GLY A 341 4.61 6.00 7.35
CA GLY A 341 3.63 5.35 8.24
C GLY A 341 4.15 4.04 8.86
N HIS A 342 3.26 3.21 9.38
CA HIS A 342 3.63 1.84 9.76
C HIS A 342 3.97 1.04 8.49
N VAL A 343 5.16 0.44 8.43
CA VAL A 343 5.68 -0.23 7.22
C VAL A 343 6.03 -1.67 7.54
N ASP A 344 5.43 -2.60 6.80
CA ASP A 344 5.79 -4.02 6.87
C ASP A 344 7.01 -4.35 5.99
N GLY A 345 7.38 -5.63 5.91
CA GLY A 345 8.51 -6.05 5.08
C GLY A 345 8.33 -5.81 3.58
N ILE A 346 7.08 -5.85 3.08
CA ILE A 346 6.76 -5.62 1.67
C ILE A 346 6.85 -4.14 1.36
N GLY A 347 6.28 -3.27 2.21
CA GLY A 347 6.39 -1.82 2.07
C GLY A 347 7.85 -1.34 2.08
N ARG A 348 8.71 -1.93 2.93
CA ARG A 348 10.16 -1.65 2.89
C ARG A 348 10.77 -2.05 1.55
N PHE A 349 10.50 -3.29 1.10
CA PHE A 349 11.02 -3.77 -0.18
C PHE A 349 10.60 -2.87 -1.34
N VAL A 350 9.33 -2.47 -1.38
CA VAL A 350 8.81 -1.57 -2.42
C VAL A 350 9.48 -0.20 -2.35
N ALA A 351 9.75 0.35 -1.17
CA ALA A 351 10.46 1.62 -1.02
C ALA A 351 11.91 1.55 -1.55
N GLU A 352 12.67 0.51 -1.18
CA GLU A 352 14.04 0.33 -1.65
C GLU A 352 14.08 0.06 -3.17
N LEU A 353 13.11 -0.71 -3.70
CA LEU A 353 12.99 -0.96 -5.13
C LEU A 353 12.60 0.30 -5.91
N ALA A 354 11.65 1.09 -5.40
CA ALA A 354 11.21 2.32 -6.04
C ALA A 354 12.36 3.32 -6.18
N ALA A 355 13.09 3.55 -5.08
CA ALA A 355 14.25 4.42 -5.07
C ALA A 355 15.36 3.90 -6.00
N GLY A 356 15.62 2.59 -6.01
CA GLY A 356 16.60 1.97 -6.90
C GLY A 356 16.25 2.12 -8.39
N ILE A 357 14.99 1.86 -8.77
CA ILE A 357 14.53 2.01 -10.16
C ILE A 357 14.57 3.48 -10.59
N ALA A 358 14.16 4.41 -9.71
CA ALA A 358 14.26 5.84 -9.96
C ALA A 358 15.71 6.29 -10.13
N GLY A 359 16.64 5.77 -9.32
CA GLY A 359 18.08 6.03 -9.42
C GLY A 359 18.72 5.54 -10.72
N LEU A 360 18.14 4.53 -11.38
CA LEU A 360 18.52 4.10 -12.73
C LEU A 360 17.96 5.00 -13.84
N GLY A 361 17.16 6.01 -13.48
CA GLY A 361 16.61 6.99 -14.42
C GLY A 361 15.28 6.60 -15.06
N HIS A 362 14.53 5.68 -14.44
CA HIS A 362 13.16 5.33 -14.81
C HIS A 362 12.13 6.17 -14.05
N THR A 363 10.94 6.33 -14.62
CA THR A 363 9.82 6.97 -13.92
C THR A 363 9.14 5.90 -13.07
N VAL A 364 9.01 6.15 -11.77
CA VAL A 364 8.39 5.20 -10.83
C VAL A 364 7.20 5.84 -10.15
N HIS A 365 6.08 5.13 -10.11
CA HIS A 365 4.94 5.47 -9.29
C HIS A 365 4.73 4.37 -8.24
N VAL A 366 4.45 4.74 -7.00
CA VAL A 366 4.04 3.83 -5.93
C VAL A 366 2.59 4.13 -5.58
N LEU A 367 1.71 3.14 -5.71
CA LEU A 367 0.32 3.26 -5.27
C LEU A 367 0.18 2.60 -3.90
N THR A 368 -0.21 3.39 -2.91
CA THR A 368 -0.31 2.95 -1.52
C THR A 368 -1.57 3.51 -0.83
N VAL A 369 -1.90 2.96 0.33
CA VAL A 369 -3.02 3.41 1.14
C VAL A 369 -2.60 4.62 1.99
N ALA A 370 -3.48 5.63 2.06
CA ALA A 370 -3.35 6.74 3.02
C ALA A 370 -3.74 6.25 4.42
N ALA A 371 -2.87 6.46 5.41
CA ALA A 371 -3.15 6.10 6.81
C ALA A 371 -4.32 6.92 7.37
N ASP A 372 -4.27 8.25 7.17
CA ASP A 372 -5.31 9.22 7.52
C ASP A 372 -5.29 10.39 6.52
N GLY A 373 -6.46 10.96 6.20
CA GLY A 373 -6.57 12.18 5.39
C GLY A 373 -6.99 11.99 3.93
N PRO A 374 -6.95 13.07 3.12
CA PRO A 374 -7.31 13.03 1.71
C PRO A 374 -6.25 12.34 0.85
N ASP A 375 -6.60 12.03 -0.39
CA ASP A 375 -5.66 11.53 -1.39
C ASP A 375 -4.48 12.50 -1.56
N ARG A 376 -3.27 11.95 -1.70
CA ARG A 376 -2.04 12.75 -1.79
C ARG A 376 -1.02 12.11 -2.74
N VAL A 377 -0.37 12.94 -3.57
CA VAL A 377 0.65 12.51 -4.54
C VAL A 377 1.93 13.32 -4.35
N ASP A 378 3.00 12.73 -3.84
CA ASP A 378 4.28 13.42 -3.60
C ASP A 378 5.44 12.78 -4.38
N LEU A 379 6.56 13.48 -4.51
CA LEU A 379 7.82 12.91 -5.01
C LEU A 379 8.75 12.62 -3.82
N GLU A 380 9.06 11.35 -3.60
CA GLU A 380 9.86 10.85 -2.48
C GLU A 380 10.93 9.90 -2.96
N ASP A 381 12.20 10.16 -2.62
CA ASP A 381 13.35 9.37 -3.07
C ASP A 381 13.36 9.10 -4.60
N GLY A 382 12.85 10.05 -5.39
CA GLY A 382 12.75 9.97 -6.84
C GLY A 382 11.52 9.23 -7.38
N ALA A 383 10.66 8.66 -6.53
CA ALA A 383 9.42 8.00 -6.93
C ALA A 383 8.18 8.86 -6.62
N TRP A 384 7.20 8.82 -7.51
CA TRP A 384 5.89 9.45 -7.33
C TRP A 384 5.02 8.58 -6.43
N VAL A 385 4.78 8.97 -5.19
CA VAL A 385 4.04 8.20 -4.19
C VAL A 385 2.61 8.72 -4.10
N HIS A 386 1.65 7.86 -4.46
CA HIS A 386 0.21 8.12 -4.45
C HIS A 386 -0.40 7.43 -3.22
N ARG A 387 -0.70 8.21 -2.19
CA ARG A 387 -1.39 7.76 -0.97
C ARG A 387 -2.88 7.99 -1.15
N LEU A 388 -3.62 6.91 -1.27
CA LEU A 388 -5.03 6.92 -1.67
C LEU A 388 -5.93 6.52 -0.50
N ARG A 389 -7.01 7.25 -0.31
CA ARG A 389 -8.09 6.89 0.60
C ARG A 389 -8.89 5.75 -0.03
N VAL A 390 -8.89 4.60 0.63
CA VAL A 390 -9.68 3.45 0.18
C VAL A 390 -11.16 3.76 0.34
N VAL A 391 -11.93 3.52 -0.73
CA VAL A 391 -13.37 3.73 -0.75
C VAL A 391 -14.08 2.42 -1.09
N PRO A 392 -15.21 2.08 -0.44
CA PRO A 392 -15.98 0.90 -0.78
C PRO A 392 -16.43 0.90 -2.24
N GLN A 393 -16.27 -0.23 -2.92
CA GLN A 393 -16.60 -0.37 -4.33
C GLN A 393 -17.89 -1.20 -4.50
N PRO A 394 -18.94 -0.65 -5.14
CA PRO A 394 -20.22 -1.35 -5.28
C PRO A 394 -20.13 -2.57 -6.21
N ASP A 395 -19.25 -2.53 -7.22
CA ASP A 395 -19.12 -3.58 -8.24
C ASP A 395 -18.16 -4.71 -7.84
N ARG A 396 -18.14 -5.07 -6.55
CA ARG A 396 -17.22 -6.09 -6.02
C ARG A 396 -17.62 -7.51 -6.43
N PRO A 397 -16.68 -8.32 -6.96
CA PRO A 397 -16.88 -9.77 -7.12
C PRO A 397 -17.09 -10.47 -5.77
N ALA A 398 -18.13 -11.32 -5.68
CA ALA A 398 -18.56 -11.93 -4.42
C ALA A 398 -17.46 -12.75 -3.73
N GLU A 399 -16.59 -13.37 -4.52
CA GLU A 399 -15.50 -14.26 -4.11
C GLU A 399 -14.24 -13.55 -3.61
N VAL A 400 -14.12 -12.23 -3.79
CA VAL A 400 -12.96 -11.44 -3.32
C VAL A 400 -13.33 -10.71 -2.04
N PRO A 401 -12.60 -10.87 -0.92
CA PRO A 401 -12.88 -10.13 0.31
C PRO A 401 -12.99 -8.61 0.09
N GLY A 402 -14.00 -7.99 0.72
CA GLY A 402 -14.36 -6.57 0.56
C GLY A 402 -13.18 -5.61 0.57
N HIS A 403 -12.48 -5.59 1.70
CA HIS A 403 -11.33 -4.72 1.95
C HIS A 403 -10.18 -4.91 0.94
N ILE A 404 -10.00 -6.11 0.37
CA ILE A 404 -8.98 -6.38 -0.65
C ILE A 404 -9.40 -5.76 -1.98
N TRP A 405 -10.65 -6.00 -2.39
CA TRP A 405 -11.16 -5.45 -3.64
C TRP A 405 -11.20 -3.92 -3.60
N ASP A 406 -11.72 -3.34 -2.52
CA ASP A 406 -11.84 -1.89 -2.36
C ASP A 406 -10.47 -1.21 -2.53
N ARG A 407 -9.44 -1.73 -1.87
CA ARG A 407 -8.06 -1.24 -1.99
C ARG A 407 -7.52 -1.41 -3.42
N SER A 408 -7.62 -2.61 -3.97
CA SER A 408 -7.07 -2.93 -5.31
C SER A 408 -7.74 -2.11 -6.40
N ALA A 409 -9.06 -1.95 -6.35
CA ALA A 409 -9.84 -1.18 -7.32
C ALA A 409 -9.63 0.34 -7.16
N THR A 410 -9.45 0.86 -5.94
CA THR A 410 -9.02 2.26 -5.74
C THR A 410 -7.66 2.52 -6.40
N MET A 411 -6.68 1.63 -6.20
CA MET A 411 -5.37 1.74 -6.85
C MET A 411 -5.47 1.61 -8.38
N LEU A 412 -6.35 0.73 -8.90
CA LEU A 412 -6.58 0.59 -10.34
C LEU A 412 -7.19 1.86 -10.96
N ALA A 413 -8.10 2.54 -10.25
CA ALA A 413 -8.64 3.82 -10.70
C ALA A 413 -7.54 4.87 -10.84
N GLU A 414 -6.59 4.89 -9.91
CA GLU A 414 -5.44 5.79 -9.97
C GLU A 414 -4.45 5.42 -11.08
N LEU A 415 -4.19 4.13 -11.30
CA LEU A 415 -3.43 3.68 -12.47
C LEU A 415 -4.05 4.22 -13.77
N ARG A 416 -5.38 4.16 -13.92
CA ARG A 416 -6.08 4.69 -15.10
C ARG A 416 -5.98 6.21 -15.20
N ARG A 417 -5.83 6.95 -14.09
CA ARG A 417 -5.54 8.39 -14.11
C ARG A 417 -4.14 8.64 -14.64
N ILE A 418 -3.14 7.92 -14.14
CA ILE A 418 -1.74 8.00 -14.58
C ILE A 418 -1.62 7.62 -16.07
N ALA A 419 -2.26 6.53 -16.48
CA ALA A 419 -2.22 6.02 -17.86
C ALA A 419 -2.85 6.95 -18.90
N ARG A 420 -3.68 7.92 -18.47
CA ARG A 420 -4.19 9.01 -19.33
C ARG A 420 -3.15 10.10 -19.59
N GLN A 421 -2.13 10.20 -18.74
CA GLN A 421 -1.10 11.24 -18.78
C GLN A 421 0.19 10.72 -19.43
N ASP A 422 0.57 9.48 -19.10
CA ASP A 422 1.79 8.85 -19.61
C ASP A 422 1.58 7.34 -19.83
N ARG A 423 2.38 6.76 -20.72
CA ARG A 423 2.38 5.32 -20.95
C ARG A 423 2.88 4.61 -19.70
N VAL A 424 2.14 3.61 -19.21
CA VAL A 424 2.61 2.70 -18.15
C VAL A 424 3.13 1.41 -18.77
N ASP A 425 4.40 1.10 -18.56
CA ASP A 425 5.04 -0.08 -19.16
C ASP A 425 4.81 -1.33 -18.30
N VAL A 426 4.89 -1.20 -16.98
CA VAL A 426 4.82 -2.31 -16.02
C VAL A 426 4.04 -1.90 -14.79
N VAL A 427 3.19 -2.79 -14.31
CA VAL A 427 2.63 -2.79 -12.96
C VAL A 427 3.18 -4.00 -12.22
N GLN A 428 3.81 -3.78 -11.07
CA GLN A 428 4.27 -4.86 -10.20
C GLN A 428 3.50 -4.85 -8.88
N ALA A 429 2.85 -5.97 -8.56
CA ALA A 429 1.97 -6.11 -7.41
C ALA A 429 2.38 -7.28 -6.50
N PRO A 430 2.35 -7.11 -5.16
CA PRO A 430 2.56 -8.21 -4.23
C PRO A 430 1.52 -9.33 -4.41
N GLY A 431 1.97 -10.58 -4.32
CA GLY A 431 1.07 -11.73 -4.17
C GLY A 431 0.38 -11.77 -2.80
N TRP A 432 0.99 -11.16 -1.78
CA TRP A 432 0.42 -11.03 -0.43
C TRP A 432 -0.91 -10.28 -0.48
N ASP A 433 -1.94 -10.81 0.20
CA ASP A 433 -3.33 -10.32 0.16
C ASP A 433 -3.88 -10.05 -1.25
N VAL A 434 -3.20 -10.57 -2.28
CA VAL A 434 -3.49 -10.38 -3.70
C VAL A 434 -3.79 -8.91 -4.04
N GLU A 435 -2.90 -8.01 -3.60
CA GLU A 435 -3.07 -6.56 -3.76
C GLU A 435 -3.36 -6.14 -5.22
N GLY A 436 -2.85 -6.90 -6.18
CA GLY A 436 -3.08 -6.70 -7.61
C GLY A 436 -4.36 -7.33 -8.19
N VAL A 437 -5.30 -7.84 -7.39
CA VAL A 437 -6.45 -8.62 -7.91
C VAL A 437 -7.32 -7.84 -8.90
N ALA A 438 -7.56 -6.55 -8.70
CA ALA A 438 -8.33 -5.73 -9.65
C ALA A 438 -7.56 -5.55 -10.97
N PHE A 439 -6.23 -5.43 -10.90
CA PHE A 439 -5.34 -5.28 -12.06
C PHE A 439 -5.28 -6.57 -12.89
N LEU A 440 -5.26 -7.72 -12.20
CA LEU A 440 -5.32 -9.04 -12.82
C LEU A 440 -6.60 -9.21 -13.65
N ARG A 441 -7.70 -8.62 -13.18
CA ARG A 441 -9.03 -8.68 -13.81
C ARG A 441 -9.30 -7.54 -14.79
N ALA A 442 -8.41 -6.56 -14.88
CA ALA A 442 -8.55 -5.41 -15.76
C ALA A 442 -7.90 -5.65 -17.14
N GLU A 443 -8.46 -4.98 -18.13
CA GLU A 443 -7.79 -4.78 -19.40
C GLU A 443 -6.74 -3.67 -19.26
N LEU A 444 -5.47 -4.06 -19.41
CA LEU A 444 -4.30 -3.19 -19.31
C LEU A 444 -3.51 -3.24 -20.63
N PRO A 445 -4.01 -2.59 -21.70
CA PRO A 445 -3.37 -2.65 -23.01
C PRO A 445 -1.97 -2.03 -22.95
N GLY A 446 -0.97 -2.75 -23.49
CA GLY A 446 0.42 -2.27 -23.52
C GLY A 446 1.19 -2.36 -22.20
N THR A 447 0.52 -2.56 -21.06
CA THR A 447 1.15 -2.68 -19.73
C THR A 447 1.35 -4.15 -19.36
N LEU A 448 2.51 -4.50 -18.81
CA LEU A 448 2.75 -5.83 -18.22
C LEU A 448 2.31 -5.86 -16.75
N LEU A 449 1.68 -6.96 -16.33
CA LEU A 449 1.40 -7.23 -14.91
C LEU A 449 2.39 -8.26 -14.36
N VAL A 450 3.20 -7.86 -13.37
CA VAL A 450 4.16 -8.72 -12.68
C VAL A 450 3.70 -8.95 -11.26
N THR A 451 3.63 -10.20 -10.80
CA THR A 451 3.34 -10.52 -9.39
C THR A 451 4.63 -10.80 -8.64
N SER A 452 4.90 -10.05 -7.56
CA SER A 452 6.03 -10.35 -6.68
C SER A 452 5.66 -11.39 -5.64
N LEU A 453 6.43 -12.47 -5.60
CA LEU A 453 6.29 -13.57 -4.66
C LEU A 453 6.95 -13.20 -3.34
N HIS A 454 6.16 -13.27 -2.28
CA HIS A 454 6.61 -13.10 -0.90
C HIS A 454 6.26 -14.38 -0.11
N THR A 455 6.09 -14.29 1.20
CA THR A 455 5.58 -15.42 1.99
C THR A 455 4.14 -15.74 1.55
N PRO A 456 3.84 -16.89 0.94
CA PRO A 456 2.48 -17.19 0.47
C PRO A 456 1.51 -17.36 1.65
N MET A 457 0.23 -17.05 1.46
CA MET A 457 -0.80 -17.20 2.51
C MET A 457 -0.83 -18.62 3.09
N ALA A 458 -0.64 -19.65 2.25
CA ALA A 458 -0.56 -21.05 2.69
C ALA A 458 0.57 -21.30 3.71
N VAL A 459 1.72 -20.63 3.55
CA VAL A 459 2.84 -20.73 4.50
C VAL A 459 2.54 -19.94 5.78
N ALA A 460 1.94 -18.76 5.66
CA ALA A 460 1.57 -17.96 6.82
C ALA A 460 0.56 -18.72 7.71
N ALA A 461 -0.53 -19.23 7.12
CA ALA A 461 -1.54 -20.02 7.82
C ALA A 461 -0.94 -21.24 8.54
N ALA A 462 -0.03 -21.97 7.90
CA ALA A 462 0.66 -23.11 8.50
C ALA A 462 1.51 -22.78 9.75
N ASN A 463 1.90 -21.51 9.93
CA ASN A 463 2.66 -21.04 11.08
C ASN A 463 1.80 -20.30 12.12
N HIS A 464 0.49 -20.21 11.89
CA HIS A 464 -0.49 -19.61 12.79
C HIS A 464 -1.63 -20.63 13.05
N PRO A 465 -1.44 -21.61 13.96
CA PRO A 465 -2.45 -22.63 14.25
C PRO A 465 -3.79 -22.04 14.70
N ASP A 466 -3.74 -20.89 15.39
CA ASP A 466 -4.89 -20.08 15.79
C ASP A 466 -5.74 -19.63 14.59
N TRP A 467 -5.12 -19.38 13.42
CA TRP A 467 -5.84 -19.01 12.21
C TRP A 467 -6.52 -20.22 11.57
N MET A 468 -5.90 -21.40 11.67
CA MET A 468 -6.39 -22.62 11.04
C MET A 468 -7.60 -23.21 11.77
N VAL A 469 -7.73 -23.00 13.08
CA VAL A 469 -8.86 -23.47 13.88
C VAL A 469 -10.07 -22.53 13.81
N ASP A 470 -9.88 -21.27 13.41
CA ASP A 470 -10.96 -20.32 13.16
C ASP A 470 -11.59 -20.57 11.78
N VAL A 471 -12.66 -21.37 11.77
CA VAL A 471 -13.39 -21.74 10.55
C VAL A 471 -13.92 -20.51 9.78
N ALA A 472 -14.40 -19.50 10.50
CA ALA A 472 -14.97 -18.30 9.86
C ALA A 472 -13.87 -17.50 9.15
N ARG A 473 -12.70 -17.35 9.78
CA ARG A 473 -11.53 -16.72 9.16
C ARG A 473 -10.98 -17.52 7.99
N MET A 474 -10.92 -18.85 8.11
CA MET A 474 -10.48 -19.73 7.05
C MET A 474 -11.37 -19.61 5.81
N GLN A 475 -12.69 -19.67 5.98
CA GLN A 475 -13.67 -19.58 4.89
C GLN A 475 -13.78 -18.18 4.30
N GLY A 476 -13.86 -17.15 5.15
CA GLY A 476 -14.14 -15.79 4.72
C GLY A 476 -12.92 -15.02 4.18
N THR A 477 -11.69 -15.47 4.49
CA THR A 477 -10.47 -14.72 4.17
C THR A 477 -9.35 -15.59 3.62
N ILE A 478 -8.87 -16.58 4.37
CA ILE A 478 -7.61 -17.29 4.05
C ILE A 478 -7.74 -18.12 2.76
N LEU A 479 -8.78 -18.95 2.65
CA LEU A 479 -9.02 -19.77 1.46
C LEU A 479 -9.27 -18.91 0.21
N PRO A 480 -10.15 -17.88 0.23
CA PRO A 480 -10.28 -16.94 -0.88
C PRO A 480 -8.95 -16.36 -1.33
N ILE A 481 -8.10 -15.89 -0.40
CA ILE A 481 -6.78 -15.34 -0.74
C ILE A 481 -5.90 -16.38 -1.41
N MET A 482 -5.83 -17.61 -0.89
CA MET A 482 -5.04 -18.69 -1.52
C MET A 482 -5.50 -18.99 -2.96
N CYS A 483 -6.81 -18.93 -3.23
CA CYS A 483 -7.35 -19.12 -4.58
C CYS A 483 -6.92 -18.00 -5.53
N LEU A 484 -7.01 -16.77 -5.04
CA LEU A 484 -6.67 -15.57 -5.78
C LEU A 484 -5.14 -15.45 -5.99
N GLU A 485 -4.32 -15.87 -5.04
CA GLU A 485 -2.86 -15.99 -5.20
C GLU A 485 -2.53 -16.95 -6.34
N ARG A 486 -3.18 -18.13 -6.37
CA ARG A 486 -3.01 -19.08 -7.47
C ARG A 486 -3.38 -18.47 -8.82
N GLU A 487 -4.47 -17.71 -8.86
CA GLU A 487 -4.89 -16.98 -10.05
C GLU A 487 -3.80 -15.99 -10.51
N ALA A 488 -3.28 -15.16 -9.59
CA ALA A 488 -2.21 -14.22 -9.88
C ALA A 488 -0.95 -14.93 -10.41
N PHE A 489 -0.57 -16.06 -9.81
CA PHE A 489 0.62 -16.81 -10.24
C PHE A 489 0.47 -17.37 -11.66
N LEU A 490 -0.72 -17.82 -12.04
CA LEU A 490 -0.98 -18.39 -13.36
C LEU A 490 -1.16 -17.33 -14.45
N PHE A 491 -1.82 -16.20 -14.13
CA PHE A 491 -2.34 -15.26 -15.12
C PHE A 491 -1.63 -13.89 -15.15
N SER A 492 -0.61 -13.65 -14.32
CA SER A 492 0.29 -12.50 -14.48
C SER A 492 1.30 -12.70 -15.62
N ASP A 493 1.73 -11.64 -16.31
CA ASP A 493 2.71 -11.74 -17.40
C ASP A 493 4.07 -12.26 -16.91
N GLY A 494 4.43 -12.00 -15.65
CA GLY A 494 5.64 -12.54 -15.03
C GLY A 494 5.54 -12.65 -13.50
N LEU A 495 6.39 -13.49 -12.91
CA LEU A 495 6.55 -13.68 -11.47
C LEU A 495 7.96 -13.25 -11.05
N TYR A 496 8.00 -12.32 -10.11
CA TYR A 496 9.22 -11.80 -9.51
C TYR A 496 9.42 -12.49 -8.16
N ALA A 497 10.47 -13.29 -7.97
CA ALA A 497 10.68 -14.03 -6.72
C ALA A 497 11.98 -13.59 -6.04
N ASN A 498 11.95 -13.45 -4.71
CA ASN A 498 13.13 -13.09 -3.93
C ASN A 498 14.12 -14.24 -3.71
N SER A 499 13.66 -15.48 -3.84
CA SER A 499 14.46 -16.69 -3.65
C SER A 499 13.89 -17.87 -4.47
N ARG A 500 14.74 -18.84 -4.79
CA ARG A 500 14.29 -20.13 -5.38
C ARG A 500 13.39 -20.89 -4.41
N ALA A 501 13.70 -20.84 -3.12
CA ALA A 501 12.92 -21.50 -2.08
C ALA A 501 11.45 -21.03 -2.04
N VAL A 502 11.18 -19.75 -2.32
CA VAL A 502 9.81 -19.23 -2.44
C VAL A 502 9.10 -19.80 -3.66
N VAL A 503 9.77 -19.87 -4.82
CA VAL A 503 9.19 -20.46 -6.03
C VAL A 503 8.82 -21.93 -5.79
N GLU A 504 9.74 -22.71 -5.22
CA GLU A 504 9.49 -24.12 -4.89
C GLU A 504 8.34 -24.29 -3.89
N SER A 505 8.25 -23.38 -2.92
CA SER A 505 7.15 -23.38 -1.94
C SER A 505 5.81 -23.10 -2.61
N VAL A 506 5.75 -22.10 -3.50
CA VAL A 506 4.54 -21.78 -4.28
C VAL A 506 4.15 -22.94 -5.20
N GLU A 507 5.10 -23.49 -5.96
CA GLU A 507 4.84 -24.63 -6.84
C GLU A 507 4.26 -25.83 -6.10
N ARG A 508 4.83 -26.14 -4.93
CA ARG A 508 4.39 -27.26 -4.09
C ARG A 508 3.05 -26.98 -3.41
N LEU A 509 2.85 -25.79 -2.86
CA LEU A 509 1.67 -25.45 -2.05
C LEU A 509 0.44 -25.06 -2.87
N TYR A 510 0.59 -24.72 -4.14
CA TYR A 510 -0.54 -24.38 -5.01
C TYR A 510 -0.73 -25.40 -6.14
N ALA A 511 -0.09 -26.58 -5.99
CA ALA A 511 -0.13 -27.71 -6.91
C ALA A 511 0.18 -27.32 -8.38
N LEU A 512 1.24 -26.55 -8.57
CA LEU A 512 1.67 -26.07 -9.90
C LEU A 512 2.73 -27.00 -10.55
N ARG A 513 2.87 -28.24 -10.06
CA ARG A 513 3.73 -29.28 -10.63
C ARG A 513 2.87 -30.35 -11.30
N GLY A 514 2.93 -30.45 -12.64
CA GLY A 514 2.22 -31.45 -13.44
C GLY A 514 1.70 -30.90 -14.78
N ASP A 515 1.08 -31.76 -15.60
CA ASP A 515 0.62 -31.44 -16.96
C ASP A 515 -0.55 -30.44 -17.03
N LEU A 516 -1.23 -30.19 -15.91
CA LEU A 516 -2.46 -29.39 -15.88
C LEU A 516 -2.25 -27.88 -15.60
N ALA A 517 -1.13 -27.47 -15.00
CA ALA A 517 -0.83 -26.05 -14.73
C ALA A 517 0.62 -25.84 -14.22
N ARG A 518 1.61 -25.75 -15.11
CA ARG A 518 2.99 -25.34 -14.77
C ARG A 518 3.19 -23.86 -15.09
N ILE A 519 3.86 -23.11 -14.20
CA ILE A 519 4.32 -21.76 -14.54
C ILE A 519 5.50 -21.90 -15.50
N PRO A 520 5.45 -21.29 -16.70
CA PRO A 520 6.58 -21.33 -17.63
C PRO A 520 7.82 -20.71 -16.99
N ALA A 521 8.96 -21.41 -17.03
CA ALA A 521 10.19 -20.97 -16.35
C ALA A 521 10.66 -19.59 -16.84
N GLU A 522 10.38 -19.28 -18.11
CA GLU A 522 10.65 -18.00 -18.73
C GLU A 522 9.86 -16.82 -18.18
N ARG A 523 8.76 -17.08 -17.47
CA ARG A 523 7.95 -16.05 -16.80
C ARG A 523 8.41 -15.80 -15.37
N VAL A 524 9.41 -16.52 -14.87
CA VAL A 524 9.87 -16.43 -13.49
C VAL A 524 11.29 -15.87 -13.45
N ALA A 525 11.52 -14.84 -12.63
CA ALA A 525 12.87 -14.38 -12.30
C ALA A 525 13.12 -14.49 -10.80
N ILE A 526 14.34 -14.92 -10.45
CA ILE A 526 14.85 -14.87 -9.08
C ILE A 526 15.69 -13.59 -8.95
N VAL A 527 15.15 -12.60 -8.25
CA VAL A 527 15.81 -11.33 -8.00
C VAL A 527 15.87 -11.12 -6.48
N PRO A 528 17.05 -11.35 -5.87
CA PRO A 528 17.24 -11.15 -4.43
C PRO A 528 16.84 -9.74 -4.00
N HIS A 529 16.31 -9.61 -2.78
CA HIS A 529 16.07 -8.27 -2.23
C HIS A 529 17.40 -7.54 -2.01
N GLY A 530 17.35 -6.22 -2.06
CA GLY A 530 18.49 -5.36 -1.78
C GLY A 530 18.12 -4.16 -0.92
N LEU A 531 19.13 -3.59 -0.25
CA LEU A 531 19.00 -2.41 0.61
C LEU A 531 20.00 -1.33 0.18
N ARG A 532 19.66 -0.06 0.35
CA ARG A 532 20.63 1.04 0.28
C ARG A 532 21.72 0.86 1.34
N ASP A 533 22.98 1.10 0.98
CA ASP A 533 24.11 0.93 1.91
C ASP A 533 24.18 2.10 2.91
N ARG A 534 23.58 1.92 4.09
CA ARG A 534 23.52 2.94 5.15
C ARG A 534 24.72 2.89 6.11
N ALA A 535 25.60 1.89 6.01
CA ALA A 535 26.71 1.72 6.92
C ALA A 535 27.69 2.93 6.98
N PRO A 536 28.05 3.61 5.87
CA PRO A 536 28.95 4.77 5.91
C PRO A 536 28.36 6.00 6.61
N GLY A 537 27.03 6.11 6.69
CA GLY A 537 26.30 7.26 7.22
C GLY A 537 25.65 7.03 8.60
N ALA A 538 25.81 5.83 9.19
CA ALA A 538 25.26 5.47 10.49
C ALA A 538 26.02 6.16 11.65
N GLN A 539 25.97 7.50 11.71
CA GLN A 539 26.15 8.20 12.98
C GLN A 539 24.89 7.93 13.81
N ALA A 540 25.06 7.50 15.07
CA ALA A 540 23.93 7.25 15.95
C ALA A 540 23.12 8.55 16.12
N PRO A 541 21.85 8.61 15.66
CA PRO A 541 20.98 9.71 16.04
C PRO A 541 20.78 9.64 17.56
N ALA A 542 20.73 10.80 18.22
CA ALA A 542 20.14 10.85 19.57
C ALA A 542 18.65 10.54 19.42
N ALA A 543 18.21 9.39 19.95
CA ALA A 543 16.80 9.00 19.88
C ALA A 543 15.91 10.06 20.57
N PRO A 544 14.67 10.29 20.10
CA PRO A 544 13.71 11.12 20.82
C PRO A 544 13.46 10.54 22.21
N ILE A 545 13.66 11.35 23.23
CA ILE A 545 13.35 11.02 24.63
C ILE A 545 11.82 10.97 24.75
N GLY A 546 11.25 9.75 24.89
CA GLY A 546 9.88 9.57 25.36
C GLY A 546 9.04 8.51 24.65
N ALA A 547 9.19 7.23 25.04
CA ALA A 547 8.08 6.30 25.27
C ALA A 547 8.56 5.13 26.16
N PRO A 548 7.76 4.65 27.13
CA PRO A 548 8.16 3.64 28.13
C PRO A 548 8.14 2.23 27.50
N ILE A 549 9.04 1.29 27.81
CA ILE A 549 9.25 0.60 29.10
C ILE A 549 10.75 0.24 29.25
N GLY A 550 11.37 0.67 30.35
CA GLY A 550 12.27 -0.22 31.10
C GLY A 550 13.77 -0.28 30.82
N ALA A 551 14.40 0.64 30.09
CA ALA A 551 15.83 1.00 30.27
C ALA A 551 16.19 2.21 29.39
N PRO A 552 16.97 3.19 29.87
CA PRO A 552 17.42 4.29 29.02
C PRO A 552 18.30 3.75 27.88
N ILE A 553 17.84 3.92 26.64
CA ILE A 553 18.70 3.91 25.45
C ILE A 553 19.63 5.12 25.60
N GLY A 554 20.79 4.89 26.21
CA GLY A 554 21.70 5.95 26.62
C GLY A 554 22.78 5.54 27.63
N ALA A 555 22.78 4.31 28.14
CA ALA A 555 23.93 3.81 28.90
C ALA A 555 25.20 3.81 28.02
N PRO A 556 26.39 4.18 28.56
CA PRO A 556 27.59 4.42 27.79
C PRO A 556 27.98 3.24 26.87
N ILE A 557 28.43 3.59 25.66
CA ILE A 557 29.10 2.71 24.72
C ILE A 557 30.42 2.27 25.38
N GLY A 558 30.53 0.98 25.74
CA GLY A 558 31.77 0.37 26.21
C GLY A 558 31.69 -0.29 27.58
N THR A 559 30.96 -1.40 27.71
CA THR A 559 31.14 -2.33 28.85
C THR A 559 32.32 -3.29 28.62
N GLY A 560 32.94 -3.28 27.44
CA GLY A 560 33.94 -4.27 27.02
C GLY A 560 33.36 -5.67 26.79
N ARG A 561 32.04 -5.84 26.87
CA ARG A 561 31.32 -7.12 26.67
C ARG A 561 30.96 -7.32 25.20
N LEU A 562 30.97 -8.57 24.77
CA LEU A 562 30.56 -9.03 23.45
C LEU A 562 29.04 -9.06 23.36
N ARG A 563 28.47 -8.42 22.34
CA ARG A 563 27.02 -8.24 22.20
C ARG A 563 26.42 -9.13 21.11
N VAL A 564 25.41 -9.89 21.50
CA VAL A 564 24.57 -10.70 20.59
C VAL A 564 23.23 -9.99 20.39
N LEU A 565 22.89 -9.69 19.14
CA LEU A 565 21.68 -8.96 18.78
C LEU A 565 20.67 -9.88 18.10
N PHE A 566 19.41 -9.82 18.54
CA PHE A 566 18.26 -10.35 17.82
C PHE A 566 17.36 -9.18 17.39
N VAL A 567 16.90 -9.21 16.13
CA VAL A 567 15.92 -8.24 15.61
C VAL A 567 14.77 -8.99 14.95
N GLY A 568 13.57 -8.83 15.50
CA GLY A 568 12.36 -9.44 14.96
C GLY A 568 11.23 -9.52 16.00
N ARG A 569 10.00 -9.75 15.53
CA ARG A 569 8.86 -10.02 16.42
C ARG A 569 9.14 -11.21 17.34
N LEU A 570 8.75 -11.10 18.60
CA LEU A 570 8.85 -12.20 19.58
C LEU A 570 7.71 -13.19 19.33
N GLU A 571 7.87 -14.00 18.28
CA GLU A 571 6.90 -15.01 17.84
C GLU A 571 7.58 -16.33 17.49
N LEU A 572 6.82 -17.44 17.55
CA LEU A 572 7.31 -18.79 17.28
C LEU A 572 7.98 -18.92 15.90
N ARG A 573 7.44 -18.25 14.88
CA ARG A 573 8.00 -18.25 13.52
C ARG A 573 9.41 -17.67 13.48
N LYS A 574 9.70 -16.65 14.30
CA LYS A 574 11.01 -16.00 14.38
C LYS A 574 12.03 -16.75 15.24
N GLY A 575 11.62 -17.82 15.92
CA GLY A 575 12.52 -18.69 16.66
C GLY A 575 12.91 -18.16 18.03
N ILE A 576 12.17 -17.20 18.57
CA ILE A 576 12.56 -16.55 19.84
C ILE A 576 12.61 -17.55 21.00
N ASP A 577 11.69 -18.50 21.06
CA ASP A 577 11.66 -19.59 22.03
C ASP A 577 12.95 -20.43 22.00
N THR A 578 13.46 -20.73 20.79
CA THR A 578 14.72 -21.47 20.60
C THR A 578 15.92 -20.66 21.08
N LEU A 579 15.93 -19.34 20.82
CA LEU A 579 16.97 -18.44 21.32
C LEU A 579 16.94 -18.33 22.85
N LEU A 580 15.76 -18.11 23.43
CA LEU A 580 15.56 -17.98 24.87
C LEU A 580 15.93 -19.27 25.62
N ALA A 581 15.73 -20.44 25.01
CA ALA A 581 16.19 -21.71 25.57
C ALA A 581 17.74 -21.83 25.60
N ALA A 582 18.45 -21.21 24.65
CA ALA A 582 19.91 -21.27 24.56
C ALA A 582 20.63 -20.22 25.46
N ILE A 583 20.01 -19.06 25.68
CA ILE A 583 20.60 -17.91 26.38
C ILE A 583 21.13 -18.24 27.80
N PRO A 584 20.39 -18.93 28.69
CA PRO A 584 20.83 -19.17 30.06
C PRO A 584 22.18 -19.87 30.17
N GLY A 585 22.42 -20.91 29.35
CA GLY A 585 23.68 -21.65 29.34
C GLY A 585 24.84 -20.78 28.87
N ILE A 586 24.64 -20.03 27.78
CA ILE A 586 25.66 -19.14 27.21
C ILE A 586 26.06 -18.06 28.22
N LEU A 587 25.08 -17.41 28.84
CA LEU A 587 25.35 -16.34 29.80
C LEU A 587 26.01 -16.85 31.08
N ALA A 588 25.68 -18.06 31.54
CA ALA A 588 26.35 -18.68 32.69
C ALA A 588 27.82 -19.02 32.39
N GLU A 589 28.12 -19.51 31.19
CA GLU A 589 29.47 -19.89 30.76
C GLU A 589 30.35 -18.69 30.38
N HIS A 590 29.75 -17.62 29.85
CA HIS A 590 30.47 -16.46 29.31
C HIS A 590 30.05 -15.14 30.00
N PRO A 591 30.76 -14.71 31.06
CA PRO A 591 30.42 -13.47 31.80
C PRO A 591 30.64 -12.19 30.98
N GLY A 592 31.47 -12.27 29.93
CA GLY A 592 31.75 -11.18 29.01
C GLY A 592 30.74 -11.02 27.86
N VAL A 593 29.59 -11.71 27.90
CA VAL A 593 28.57 -11.67 26.84
C VAL A 593 27.27 -11.05 27.34
N GLU A 594 26.61 -10.28 26.47
CA GLU A 594 25.27 -9.71 26.68
C GLU A 594 24.37 -9.90 25.45
N PHE A 595 23.06 -9.97 25.68
CA PHE A 595 22.03 -10.11 24.65
C PHE A 595 21.12 -8.89 24.60
N GLU A 596 20.88 -8.38 23.40
CA GLU A 596 19.87 -7.36 23.11
C GLU A 596 18.82 -7.94 22.16
N LEU A 597 17.56 -7.95 22.59
CA LEU A 597 16.43 -8.47 21.84
C LEU A 597 15.51 -7.31 21.46
N VAL A 598 15.45 -6.99 20.17
CA VAL A 598 14.68 -5.87 19.63
C VAL A 598 13.50 -6.39 18.81
N GLY A 599 12.30 -5.92 19.13
CA GLY A 599 11.08 -6.21 18.39
C GLY A 599 9.82 -6.21 19.26
N GLN A 600 8.66 -6.15 18.61
CA GLN A 600 7.36 -6.21 19.28
C GLN A 600 7.17 -7.52 20.04
N ASP A 601 6.63 -7.41 21.25
CA ASP A 601 6.27 -8.51 22.14
C ASP A 601 4.82 -8.33 22.61
N HIS A 602 3.87 -8.76 21.76
CA HIS A 602 2.44 -8.54 21.99
C HIS A 602 1.63 -9.83 22.11
N LEU A 603 2.21 -10.97 21.75
CA LEU A 603 1.56 -12.26 21.92
C LEU A 603 1.53 -12.59 23.41
N ARG A 604 0.33 -12.87 23.92
CA ARG A 604 0.10 -13.26 25.31
C ARG A 604 -0.20 -14.74 25.40
N ASP A 605 0.38 -15.40 26.39
CA ASP A 605 0.08 -16.79 26.73
C ASP A 605 -1.27 -16.92 27.48
N GLU A 606 -1.62 -18.13 27.88
CA GLU A 606 -2.85 -18.43 28.64
C GLU A 606 -2.91 -17.70 29.99
N ALA A 607 -1.76 -17.33 30.55
CA ALA A 607 -1.66 -16.55 31.79
C ALA A 607 -1.70 -15.03 31.52
N GLY A 608 -1.87 -14.61 30.26
CA GLY A 608 -1.90 -13.22 29.85
C GLY A 608 -0.52 -12.55 29.81
N GLN A 609 0.57 -13.31 29.94
CA GLN A 609 1.94 -12.79 29.96
C GLN A 609 2.53 -12.76 28.55
N THR A 610 3.33 -11.75 28.25
CA THR A 610 4.11 -11.73 27.01
C THR A 610 5.31 -12.69 27.08
N THR A 611 5.97 -12.95 25.94
CA THR A 611 7.11 -13.87 25.89
C THR A 611 8.24 -13.39 26.81
N SER A 612 8.52 -12.08 26.83
CA SER A 612 9.55 -11.52 27.71
C SER A 612 9.15 -11.55 29.18
N GLU A 613 7.89 -11.22 29.52
CA GLU A 613 7.37 -11.24 30.88
C GLU A 613 7.48 -12.64 31.51
N ALA A 614 7.03 -13.67 30.79
CA ALA A 614 7.10 -15.05 31.24
C ALA A 614 8.55 -15.53 31.44
N PHE A 615 9.45 -15.15 30.52
CA PHE A 615 10.87 -15.50 30.63
C PHE A 615 11.56 -14.83 31.82
N LEU A 616 11.33 -13.52 32.01
CA LEU A 616 11.91 -12.76 33.13
C LEU A 616 11.39 -13.27 34.48
N ALA A 617 10.10 -13.60 34.58
CA ALA A 617 9.52 -14.19 35.79
C ALA A 617 10.15 -15.55 36.14
N ARG A 618 10.31 -16.43 35.13
CA ARG A 618 10.90 -17.76 35.31
C ARG A 618 12.36 -17.72 35.79
N HIS A 619 13.11 -16.69 35.40
CA HIS A 619 14.53 -16.54 35.70
C HIS A 619 14.83 -15.42 36.72
N ALA A 620 13.82 -15.00 37.48
CA ALA A 620 13.99 -13.98 38.52
C ALA A 620 15.12 -14.36 39.50
N GLY A 621 16.05 -13.43 39.72
CA GLY A 621 17.20 -13.63 40.61
C GLY A 621 18.41 -14.33 39.98
N ALA A 622 18.36 -14.70 38.70
CA ALA A 622 19.54 -15.24 38.02
C ALA A 622 20.68 -14.21 37.94
N PRO A 623 21.94 -14.56 38.27
CA PRO A 623 23.07 -13.62 38.34
C PRO A 623 23.49 -13.06 36.97
N TRP A 624 22.90 -13.56 35.89
CA TRP A 624 23.17 -13.16 34.52
C TRP A 624 22.04 -12.33 33.89
N LEU A 625 20.92 -12.14 34.60
CA LEU A 625 19.71 -11.55 34.03
C LEU A 625 19.93 -10.08 33.60
N ASP A 626 20.81 -9.34 34.28
CA ASP A 626 21.22 -7.97 33.95
C ASP A 626 21.89 -7.83 32.57
N ARG A 627 22.33 -8.94 31.98
CA ARG A 627 22.97 -9.03 30.66
C ARG A 627 22.02 -9.43 29.54
N LEU A 628 20.73 -9.61 29.84
CA LEU A 628 19.68 -9.83 28.84
C LEU A 628 18.74 -8.63 28.82
N ARG A 629 18.58 -7.99 27.65
CA ARG A 629 17.71 -6.83 27.49
C ARG A 629 16.65 -7.09 26.44
N PHE A 630 15.38 -6.97 26.84
CA PHE A 630 14.25 -6.85 25.93
C PHE A 630 13.99 -5.36 25.70
N LEU A 631 14.10 -4.90 24.45
CA LEU A 631 14.10 -3.47 24.12
C LEU A 631 12.78 -3.01 23.48
N GLY A 632 11.86 -3.93 23.21
CA GLY A 632 10.60 -3.63 22.52
C GLY A 632 10.80 -3.23 21.07
N GLU A 633 9.77 -2.61 20.49
CA GLU A 633 9.80 -2.12 19.12
C GLU A 633 10.69 -0.88 18.99
N VAL A 634 11.56 -0.88 17.99
CA VAL A 634 12.42 0.25 17.62
C VAL A 634 12.06 0.67 16.20
N GLN A 635 11.84 1.97 15.98
CA GLN A 635 11.58 2.49 14.65
C GLN A 635 12.78 2.26 13.74
N GLN A 636 12.52 1.99 12.46
CA GLN A 636 13.54 1.54 11.52
C GLN A 636 14.74 2.49 11.41
N GLU A 637 14.51 3.79 11.41
CA GLU A 637 15.57 4.81 11.32
C GLU A 637 16.59 4.75 12.47
N PHE A 638 16.24 4.09 13.58
CA PHE A 638 17.12 3.89 14.72
C PHE A 638 17.68 2.46 14.83
N LEU A 639 17.42 1.57 13.87
CA LEU A 639 17.92 0.19 13.92
C LEU A 639 19.38 0.04 13.48
N ASP A 640 19.87 0.83 12.52
CA ASP A 640 21.25 0.74 12.02
C ASP A 640 22.31 0.88 13.14
N PRO A 641 22.14 1.76 14.17
CA PRO A 641 23.02 1.79 15.34
C PRO A 641 23.10 0.48 16.14
N PHE A 642 22.03 -0.31 16.21
CA PHE A 642 22.04 -1.62 16.89
C PHE A 642 22.89 -2.63 16.14
N TYR A 643 22.72 -2.71 14.81
CA TYR A 643 23.58 -3.54 13.97
C TYR A 643 25.04 -3.07 13.99
N GLY A 644 25.26 -1.75 13.96
CA GLY A 644 26.58 -1.14 13.98
C GLY A 644 27.39 -1.48 15.22
N ARG A 645 26.74 -1.68 16.37
CA ARG A 645 27.38 -1.98 17.66
C ARG A 645 27.34 -3.46 18.07
N ALA A 646 26.64 -4.31 17.34
CA ALA A 646 26.59 -5.74 17.63
C ALA A 646 27.91 -6.43 17.26
N ASP A 647 28.25 -7.53 17.94
CA ASP A 647 29.37 -8.40 17.56
C ASP A 647 28.90 -9.63 16.81
N ILE A 648 27.68 -10.11 17.12
CA ILE A 648 27.02 -11.25 16.49
C ILE A 648 25.54 -10.89 16.32
N VAL A 649 24.96 -11.21 15.17
CA VAL A 649 23.50 -11.13 14.97
C VAL A 649 22.92 -12.54 14.89
N VAL A 650 21.82 -12.78 15.59
CA VAL A 650 21.14 -14.07 15.63
C VAL A 650 19.70 -13.93 15.16
N ALA A 651 19.29 -14.77 14.21
CA ALA A 651 17.94 -14.80 13.64
C ALA A 651 17.52 -16.27 13.38
N PRO A 652 17.13 -17.03 14.42
CA PRO A 652 16.89 -18.47 14.34
C PRO A 652 15.48 -18.79 13.82
N SER A 653 15.05 -18.10 12.77
CA SER A 653 13.69 -18.21 12.24
C SER A 653 13.40 -19.63 11.77
N ARG A 654 12.20 -20.14 12.06
CA ARG A 654 11.71 -21.43 11.54
C ARG A 654 11.31 -21.35 10.06
N PHE A 655 10.99 -20.15 9.61
CA PHE A 655 10.75 -19.85 8.20
C PHE A 655 11.12 -18.40 7.89
N GLU A 656 11.85 -18.20 6.80
CA GLU A 656 11.99 -16.90 6.13
C GLU A 656 11.90 -17.07 4.62
N SER A 657 11.14 -16.17 3.98
CA SER A 657 11.09 -16.10 2.51
C SER A 657 12.41 -15.55 1.94
N PHE A 658 13.06 -14.64 2.67
CA PHE A 658 14.38 -14.10 2.32
C PHE A 658 15.20 -13.66 3.54
N GLY A 659 14.59 -12.90 4.47
CA GLY A 659 15.24 -12.45 5.71
C GLY A 659 16.09 -11.18 5.56
N LEU A 660 15.45 -10.01 5.48
CA LEU A 660 16.14 -8.71 5.41
C LEU A 660 17.10 -8.45 6.60
N VAL A 661 16.81 -9.03 7.77
CA VAL A 661 17.69 -9.00 8.96
C VAL A 661 19.12 -9.47 8.67
N PHE A 662 19.29 -10.45 7.77
CA PHE A 662 20.61 -10.94 7.38
C PHE A 662 21.37 -9.91 6.53
N LEU A 663 20.67 -9.23 5.62
CA LEU A 663 21.26 -8.15 4.81
C LEU A 663 21.67 -6.97 5.68
N GLU A 664 20.83 -6.59 6.64
CA GLU A 664 21.14 -5.51 7.59
C GLU A 664 22.39 -5.84 8.41
N ALA A 665 22.51 -7.07 8.92
CA ALA A 665 23.72 -7.53 9.60
C ALA A 665 24.96 -7.53 8.68
N MET A 666 24.83 -8.06 7.45
CA MET A 666 25.91 -8.08 6.47
C MET A 666 26.36 -6.66 6.06
N MET A 667 25.41 -5.74 5.92
CA MET A 667 25.68 -4.33 5.63
C MET A 667 26.59 -3.71 6.70
N HIS A 668 26.41 -4.06 7.97
CA HIS A 668 27.28 -3.63 9.07
C HIS A 668 28.48 -4.55 9.34
N ALA A 669 28.79 -5.47 8.41
CA ALA A 669 29.88 -6.44 8.52
C ALA A 669 29.80 -7.32 9.79
N ARG A 670 28.59 -7.74 10.17
CA ARG A 670 28.37 -8.61 11.34
C ARG A 670 28.17 -10.06 10.93
N PRO A 671 28.83 -11.01 11.62
CA PRO A 671 28.55 -12.43 11.40
C PRO A 671 27.12 -12.75 11.87
N VAL A 672 26.45 -13.61 11.11
CA VAL A 672 25.06 -14.02 11.40
C VAL A 672 25.00 -15.48 11.84
N VAL A 673 24.11 -15.78 12.78
CA VAL A 673 23.67 -17.15 13.09
C VAL A 673 22.19 -17.26 12.75
N GLY A 674 21.86 -18.14 11.81
CA GLY A 674 20.49 -18.33 11.33
C GLY A 674 20.15 -19.81 11.21
N CYS A 675 18.96 -20.12 10.69
CA CYS A 675 18.56 -21.49 10.40
C CYS A 675 18.62 -21.79 8.90
N ALA A 676 18.95 -23.03 8.53
CA ALA A 676 18.96 -23.50 7.14
C ALA A 676 17.52 -23.73 6.62
N VAL A 677 16.76 -22.65 6.44
CA VAL A 677 15.35 -22.68 6.03
C VAL A 677 15.03 -21.64 4.97
N GLY A 678 14.07 -21.96 4.10
CA GLY A 678 13.55 -21.02 3.10
C GLY A 678 14.65 -20.34 2.29
N GLY A 679 14.54 -19.02 2.10
CA GLY A 679 15.52 -18.23 1.35
C GLY A 679 16.84 -17.95 2.08
N VAL A 680 16.97 -18.35 3.35
CA VAL A 680 18.15 -18.02 4.18
C VAL A 680 19.42 -18.64 3.62
N THR A 681 19.36 -19.85 3.06
CA THR A 681 20.51 -20.55 2.46
C THR A 681 20.99 -19.90 1.15
N GLU A 682 20.16 -19.07 0.52
CA GLU A 682 20.54 -18.28 -0.66
C GLU A 682 21.20 -16.95 -0.24
N VAL A 683 20.86 -16.45 0.95
CA VAL A 683 21.40 -15.21 1.52
C VAL A 683 22.71 -15.47 2.27
N VAL A 684 22.72 -16.42 3.19
CA VAL A 684 23.85 -16.75 4.08
C VAL A 684 24.58 -17.99 3.56
N GLU A 685 25.85 -17.82 3.25
CA GLU A 685 26.76 -18.91 2.95
C GLU A 685 27.34 -19.49 4.25
N ASP A 686 26.94 -20.72 4.57
CA ASP A 686 27.31 -21.42 5.81
C ASP A 686 28.83 -21.62 5.94
N GLY A 687 29.36 -21.39 7.14
CA GLY A 687 30.79 -21.43 7.44
C GLY A 687 31.61 -20.26 6.86
N VAL A 688 31.04 -19.45 5.96
CA VAL A 688 31.75 -18.38 5.25
C VAL A 688 31.27 -16.99 5.66
N SER A 689 29.98 -16.71 5.55
CA SER A 689 29.37 -15.41 5.88
C SER A 689 28.50 -15.44 7.14
N GLY A 690 28.23 -16.64 7.65
CA GLY A 690 27.52 -16.91 8.88
C GLY A 690 27.52 -18.39 9.21
N LEU A 691 26.78 -18.78 10.24
CA LEU A 691 26.55 -20.18 10.61
C LEU A 691 25.06 -20.50 10.48
N LEU A 692 24.74 -21.62 9.84
CA LEU A 692 23.37 -22.12 9.70
C LEU A 692 23.15 -23.38 10.53
N VAL A 693 22.09 -23.38 11.33
CA VAL A 693 21.71 -24.50 12.20
C VAL A 693 20.33 -25.06 11.83
N PRO A 694 19.97 -26.28 12.28
CA PRO A 694 18.61 -26.80 12.14
C PRO A 694 17.57 -25.90 12.84
N PRO A 695 16.39 -25.65 12.24
CA PRO A 695 15.34 -24.85 12.86
C PRO A 695 14.75 -25.53 14.10
N GLY A 696 14.55 -24.77 15.18
CA GLY A 696 13.98 -25.28 16.43
C GLY A 696 14.98 -25.98 17.36
N ASP A 697 16.24 -26.14 16.95
CA ASP A 697 17.28 -26.79 17.74
C ASP A 697 18.06 -25.78 18.60
N ALA A 698 17.68 -25.67 19.88
CA ALA A 698 18.31 -24.76 20.82
C ALA A 698 19.76 -25.16 21.17
N VAL A 699 20.09 -26.45 21.09
CA VAL A 699 21.43 -26.95 21.39
C VAL A 699 22.38 -26.54 20.27
N ALA A 700 22.03 -26.86 19.02
CA ALA A 700 22.83 -26.47 17.86
C ALA A 700 22.97 -24.94 17.74
N LEU A 701 21.88 -24.19 18.00
CA LEU A 701 21.93 -22.73 18.05
C LEU A 701 22.92 -22.23 19.11
N GLY A 702 22.88 -22.82 20.31
CA GLY A 702 23.79 -22.48 21.39
C GLY A 702 25.25 -22.80 21.05
N GLU A 703 25.53 -23.94 20.43
CA GLU A 703 26.88 -24.31 19.97
C GLU A 703 27.43 -23.35 18.91
N ALA A 704 26.62 -22.97 17.93
CA ALA A 704 27.00 -21.99 16.91
C ALA A 704 27.34 -20.62 17.52
N LEU A 705 26.52 -20.15 18.47
CA LEU A 705 26.78 -18.91 19.21
C LEU A 705 28.08 -19.02 20.03
N ARG A 706 28.29 -20.11 20.78
CA ARG A 706 29.53 -20.32 21.55
C ARG A 706 30.78 -20.31 20.67
N ARG A 707 30.72 -20.93 19.49
CA ARG A 707 31.83 -20.91 18.52
C ARG A 707 32.18 -19.49 18.11
N LEU A 708 31.19 -18.67 17.77
CA LEU A 708 31.43 -17.28 17.43
C LEU A 708 31.87 -16.46 18.62
N ILE A 709 31.38 -16.71 19.84
CA ILE A 709 31.81 -16.01 21.06
C ILE A 709 33.30 -16.28 21.33
N ALA A 710 33.75 -17.53 21.19
CA ALA A 710 35.11 -17.95 21.47
C ALA A 710 36.15 -17.50 20.43
N ASP A 711 35.77 -17.25 19.18
CA ASP A 711 36.71 -16.96 18.09
C ASP A 711 36.51 -15.56 17.45
N PRO A 712 37.25 -14.53 17.91
CA PRO A 712 37.21 -13.19 17.32
C PRO A 712 37.71 -13.13 15.88
N ALA A 713 38.61 -14.02 15.46
CA ALA A 713 39.14 -14.03 14.10
C ALA A 713 38.06 -14.53 13.13
N LEU A 714 37.35 -15.61 13.50
CA LEU A 714 36.21 -16.13 12.76
C LEU A 714 35.09 -15.08 12.62
N ARG A 715 34.72 -14.40 13.72
CA ARG A 715 33.72 -13.30 13.66
C ARG A 715 34.09 -12.24 12.63
N ARG A 716 35.34 -11.76 12.65
CA ARG A 716 35.83 -10.74 11.71
C ARG A 716 35.87 -11.26 10.27
N ALA A 717 36.30 -12.50 10.07
CA ALA A 717 36.35 -13.12 8.74
C ALA A 717 34.95 -13.24 8.14
N MET A 718 33.99 -13.77 8.90
CA MET A 718 32.60 -13.92 8.48
C MET A 718 31.92 -12.56 8.25
N GLY A 719 32.12 -11.61 9.15
CA GLY A 719 31.60 -10.25 8.98
C GLY A 719 32.10 -9.57 7.69
N LYS A 720 33.40 -9.70 7.38
CA LYS A 720 33.98 -9.20 6.13
C LYS A 720 33.42 -9.92 4.90
N ALA A 721 33.24 -11.24 4.97
CA ALA A 721 32.65 -12.01 3.89
C ALA A 721 31.18 -11.62 3.64
N GLY A 722 30.39 -11.45 4.70
CA GLY A 722 29.02 -10.93 4.64
C GLY A 722 28.96 -9.54 4.00
N ARG A 723 29.82 -8.60 4.43
CA ARG A 723 29.89 -7.26 3.85
C ARG A 723 30.22 -7.26 2.36
N ARG A 724 31.17 -8.10 1.94
CA ARG A 724 31.51 -8.26 0.53
C ARG A 724 30.30 -8.78 -0.26
N ARG A 725 29.66 -9.84 0.24
CA ARG A 725 28.47 -10.43 -0.38
C ARG A 725 27.32 -9.43 -0.51
N PHE A 726 27.06 -8.62 0.52
CA PHE A 726 26.07 -7.56 0.49
C PHE A 726 26.31 -6.57 -0.67
N ARG A 727 27.54 -6.04 -0.78
CA ARG A 727 27.91 -5.09 -1.84
C ARG A 727 27.84 -5.70 -3.24
N GLU A 728 28.12 -6.99 -3.37
CA GLU A 728 28.13 -7.68 -4.66
C GLU A 728 26.72 -8.10 -5.14
N ARG A 729 25.77 -8.34 -4.23
CA ARG A 729 24.50 -9.01 -4.59
C ARG A 729 23.22 -8.42 -4.00
N PHE A 730 23.30 -7.68 -2.90
CA PHE A 730 22.14 -7.33 -2.09
C PHE A 730 22.00 -5.81 -1.87
N THR A 731 22.47 -5.01 -2.83
CA THR A 731 22.23 -3.56 -2.82
C THR A 731 20.92 -3.22 -3.55
N ALA A 732 20.31 -2.09 -3.21
CA ALA A 732 19.10 -1.62 -3.88
C ALA A 732 19.32 -1.41 -5.39
N GLU A 733 20.52 -0.96 -5.78
CA GLU A 733 20.91 -0.76 -7.18
C GLU A 733 20.98 -2.09 -7.94
N ALA A 734 21.58 -3.13 -7.33
CA ALA A 734 21.65 -4.46 -7.94
C ALA A 734 20.24 -5.08 -8.10
N MET A 735 19.39 -4.94 -7.08
CA MET A 735 17.99 -5.38 -7.14
C MET A 735 17.22 -4.65 -8.25
N ALA A 736 17.33 -3.33 -8.34
CA ALA A 736 16.66 -2.53 -9.34
C ALA A 736 17.12 -2.86 -10.77
N ALA A 737 18.42 -3.05 -10.98
CA ALA A 737 18.98 -3.38 -12.29
C ALA A 737 18.45 -4.75 -12.79
N ALA A 738 18.50 -5.76 -11.92
CA ALA A 738 17.96 -7.08 -12.24
C ALA A 738 16.43 -7.07 -12.45
N THR A 739 15.70 -6.23 -11.70
CA THR A 739 14.26 -6.03 -11.90
C THR A 739 13.97 -5.46 -13.29
N MET A 740 14.68 -4.40 -13.69
CA MET A 740 14.47 -3.78 -15.00
C MET A 740 14.89 -4.70 -16.15
N GLU A 741 15.95 -5.50 -15.98
CA GLU A 741 16.34 -6.53 -16.95
C GLU A 741 15.23 -7.58 -17.13
N PHE A 742 14.61 -8.03 -16.03
CA PHE A 742 13.50 -8.97 -16.09
C PHE A 742 12.29 -8.36 -16.81
N HIS A 743 11.89 -7.14 -16.45
CA HIS A 743 10.79 -6.43 -17.11
C HIS A 743 11.02 -6.31 -18.61
N GLU A 744 12.23 -5.91 -19.04
CA GLU A 744 12.55 -5.80 -20.46
C GLU A 744 12.57 -7.17 -21.16
N SER A 745 12.98 -8.23 -20.47
CA SER A 745 12.90 -9.60 -20.99
C SER A 745 11.46 -10.02 -21.29
N LEU A 746 10.50 -9.69 -20.41
CA LEU A 746 9.07 -9.94 -20.63
C LEU A 746 8.55 -9.11 -21.80
N ARG A 747 8.94 -7.84 -21.90
CA ARG A 747 8.53 -6.98 -23.02
C ARG A 747 8.98 -7.52 -24.36
N ARG A 748 10.25 -7.91 -24.49
CA ARG A 748 10.78 -8.51 -25.73
C ARG A 748 10.00 -9.78 -26.11
N ARG A 749 9.68 -10.63 -25.13
CA ARG A 749 8.89 -11.85 -25.37
C ARG A 749 7.47 -11.52 -25.82
N ARG A 750 6.80 -10.55 -25.18
CA ARG A 750 5.46 -10.11 -25.58
C ARG A 750 5.44 -9.58 -27.01
N ALA A 751 6.48 -8.84 -27.40
CA ALA A 751 6.64 -8.33 -28.76
C ALA A 751 6.86 -9.46 -29.78
N SER A 752 7.62 -10.52 -29.43
CA SER A 752 7.90 -11.63 -30.36
C SER A 752 6.83 -12.71 -30.42
N ALA A 753 6.13 -12.98 -29.31
CA ALA A 753 5.26 -14.15 -29.15
C ALA A 753 3.78 -13.80 -28.91
N GLY A 754 3.42 -12.52 -28.85
CA GLY A 754 2.07 -12.07 -28.51
C GLY A 754 1.82 -12.02 -27.00
N PRO A 755 0.54 -12.03 -26.55
CA PRO A 755 0.19 -11.98 -25.12
C PRO A 755 0.88 -13.09 -24.31
N LEU A 756 1.56 -12.74 -23.21
CA LEU A 756 2.26 -13.69 -22.35
C LEU A 756 1.34 -14.37 -21.34
N ARG A 757 0.39 -13.60 -20.80
CA ARG A 757 -0.63 -14.15 -19.90
C ARG A 757 -1.63 -15.03 -20.67
N PRO A 758 -1.93 -16.24 -20.19
CA PRO A 758 -2.97 -17.09 -20.77
C PRO A 758 -4.34 -16.40 -20.76
N ALA A 759 -5.20 -16.70 -21.73
CA ALA A 759 -6.58 -16.25 -21.69
C ALA A 759 -7.27 -16.82 -20.44
N ARG A 760 -7.88 -15.95 -19.63
CA ARG A 760 -8.68 -16.37 -18.49
C ARG A 760 -9.93 -17.11 -19.02
N PRO A 761 -10.27 -18.30 -18.50
CA PRO A 761 -11.53 -18.95 -18.83
C PRO A 761 -12.71 -18.05 -18.43
N ALA A 762 -13.72 -17.90 -19.28
CA ALA A 762 -14.91 -17.09 -19.00
C ALA A 762 -15.67 -17.54 -17.73
N GLU A 763 -15.51 -18.80 -17.33
CA GLU A 763 -16.13 -19.42 -16.15
C GLU A 763 -15.32 -19.24 -14.85
N ALA A 764 -14.17 -18.54 -14.88
CA ALA A 764 -13.28 -18.40 -13.73
C ALA A 764 -13.79 -17.45 -12.62
N GLY A 765 -15.08 -17.10 -12.63
CA GLY A 765 -15.76 -16.36 -11.56
C GLY A 765 -16.36 -17.27 -10.48
N ASP A 766 -16.46 -18.58 -10.72
CA ASP A 766 -17.08 -19.50 -9.79
C ASP A 766 -16.06 -20.37 -9.04
N PHE A 767 -16.45 -20.79 -7.84
CA PHE A 767 -15.86 -21.88 -7.05
C PHE A 767 -15.63 -23.19 -7.86
N ALA A 768 -16.02 -23.25 -9.14
CA ALA A 768 -15.60 -24.24 -10.12
C ALA A 768 -14.07 -24.33 -10.27
N VAL A 769 -13.31 -23.25 -10.10
CA VAL A 769 -11.82 -23.29 -10.07
C VAL A 769 -11.32 -24.11 -8.86
N LEU A 770 -11.94 -23.95 -7.69
CA LEU A 770 -11.62 -24.73 -6.49
C LEU A 770 -11.85 -26.24 -6.69
N ARG A 771 -12.94 -26.62 -7.37
CA ARG A 771 -13.28 -28.02 -7.67
C ARG A 771 -12.45 -28.62 -8.80
N ARG A 772 -12.18 -27.86 -9.87
CA ARG A 772 -11.44 -28.34 -11.05
C ARG A 772 -9.96 -28.59 -10.78
N PHE A 773 -9.40 -27.92 -9.78
CA PHE A 773 -7.95 -27.94 -9.50
C PHE A 773 -7.58 -28.60 -8.14
N GLY A 774 -8.50 -29.37 -7.54
CA GLY A 774 -8.14 -30.33 -6.48
C GLY A 774 -7.73 -29.72 -5.15
N ILE A 775 -8.26 -28.56 -4.73
CA ILE A 775 -7.95 -28.01 -3.40
C ILE A 775 -8.49 -28.91 -2.26
N ALA A 776 -9.50 -29.74 -2.51
CA ALA A 776 -9.87 -30.82 -1.58
C ALA A 776 -8.73 -31.86 -1.45
N ASP A 777 -8.12 -32.27 -2.56
CA ASP A 777 -6.98 -33.21 -2.58
C ASP A 777 -5.69 -32.59 -2.01
N PHE A 778 -5.53 -31.26 -2.13
CA PHE A 778 -4.42 -30.50 -1.57
C PHE A 778 -4.28 -30.71 -0.04
N TRP A 779 -5.40 -30.80 0.68
CA TRP A 779 -5.40 -31.02 2.12
C TRP A 779 -5.18 -32.49 2.51
N HIS A 780 -5.60 -33.43 1.66
CA HIS A 780 -5.39 -34.87 1.89
C HIS A 780 -3.94 -35.33 1.65
N THR A 781 -3.13 -34.56 0.91
CA THR A 781 -1.82 -35.02 0.38
C THR A 781 -0.58 -34.38 1.02
N GLN A 782 -0.73 -33.41 1.94
CA GLN A 782 0.40 -32.65 2.49
C GLN A 782 0.90 -33.15 3.88
N PRO A 783 2.20 -32.93 4.21
CA PRO A 783 2.77 -33.18 5.53
C PRO A 783 2.18 -32.35 6.68
N LEU A 784 1.34 -31.35 6.38
CA LEU A 784 0.59 -30.55 7.37
C LEU A 784 -0.28 -31.44 8.27
N ARG A 785 -0.74 -32.59 7.77
CA ARG A 785 -1.46 -33.63 8.53
C ARG A 785 -0.67 -34.12 9.76
N ARG A 786 0.67 -33.99 9.77
CA ARG A 786 1.52 -34.43 10.90
C ARG A 786 1.70 -33.38 12.00
N ARG A 787 1.26 -32.13 11.80
CA ARG A 787 1.46 -31.02 12.75
C ARG A 787 0.17 -30.54 13.42
N ILE A 788 -0.98 -30.99 12.94
CA ILE A 788 -2.30 -30.69 13.51
C ILE A 788 -2.79 -31.98 14.18
N PRO A 789 -3.16 -31.97 15.47
CA PRO A 789 -3.69 -33.16 16.14
C PRO A 789 -4.93 -33.70 15.38
N GLU A 790 -4.94 -35.01 15.11
CA GLU A 790 -5.94 -35.75 14.30
C GLU A 790 -7.42 -35.40 14.55
N PRO A 791 -7.89 -35.11 15.78
CA PRO A 791 -9.33 -34.85 16.01
C PRO A 791 -9.85 -33.55 15.41
N TRP A 792 -8.97 -32.56 15.17
CA TRP A 792 -9.40 -31.21 14.76
C TRP A 792 -9.50 -31.04 13.25
N PHE A 793 -8.76 -31.84 12.48
CA PHE A 793 -8.69 -31.77 11.02
C PHE A 793 -9.95 -32.32 10.36
N GLU A 794 -10.43 -33.48 10.82
CA GLU A 794 -11.68 -34.10 10.33
C GLU A 794 -12.88 -33.17 10.63
N ILE A 795 -12.96 -32.60 11.83
CA ILE A 795 -14.07 -31.71 12.24
C ILE A 795 -14.11 -30.42 11.39
N ALA A 796 -12.96 -29.82 11.08
CA ALA A 796 -12.91 -28.59 10.28
C ALA A 796 -13.21 -28.86 8.80
N LEU A 797 -12.73 -29.99 8.26
CA LEU A 797 -12.95 -30.39 6.88
C LEU A 797 -14.41 -30.84 6.65
N ASP A 798 -14.98 -31.61 7.58
CA ASP A 798 -16.39 -32.06 7.51
C ASP A 798 -17.36 -30.88 7.64
N ARG A 799 -17.07 -29.92 8.52
CA ARG A 799 -17.85 -28.66 8.60
C ARG A 799 -17.69 -27.80 7.35
N TRP A 800 -16.52 -27.83 6.71
CA TRP A 800 -16.25 -27.10 5.47
C TRP A 800 -16.97 -27.72 4.26
N ILE A 801 -16.94 -29.04 4.10
CA ILE A 801 -17.67 -29.78 3.06
C ILE A 801 -19.19 -29.62 3.25
N ALA A 802 -19.68 -29.72 4.49
CA ALA A 802 -21.09 -29.52 4.82
C ALA A 802 -21.59 -28.08 4.54
N ALA A 803 -20.78 -27.06 4.85
CA ALA A 803 -21.12 -25.67 4.56
C ALA A 803 -21.12 -25.36 3.04
N LEU A 804 -20.16 -25.92 2.28
CA LEU A 804 -20.09 -25.80 0.81
C LEU A 804 -21.26 -26.48 0.10
N ALA A 805 -21.74 -27.61 0.64
CA ALA A 805 -22.93 -28.29 0.13
C ALA A 805 -24.19 -27.45 0.36
N CYS A 806 -24.33 -26.81 1.53
CA CYS A 806 -25.44 -25.90 1.83
C CYS A 806 -25.46 -24.65 0.95
N GLU A 807 -24.30 -23.98 0.76
CA GLU A 807 -24.23 -22.73 -0.01
C GLU A 807 -24.40 -22.96 -1.53
N ALA A 808 -23.87 -24.07 -2.06
CA ALA A 808 -24.11 -24.48 -3.45
C ALA A 808 -25.59 -24.80 -3.73
N PHE A 809 -26.31 -25.28 -2.73
CA PHE A 809 -27.74 -25.57 -2.82
C PHE A 809 -28.60 -24.30 -2.81
N GLU A 810 -28.20 -23.26 -2.06
CA GLU A 810 -28.88 -21.95 -2.09
C GLU A 810 -28.70 -21.22 -3.42
N ARG A 811 -27.54 -21.33 -4.06
CA ARG A 811 -27.24 -20.67 -5.34
C ARG A 811 -27.77 -21.41 -6.58
N ALA A 812 -27.95 -22.74 -6.52
CA ALA A 812 -28.42 -23.56 -7.65
C ALA A 812 -29.92 -23.40 -8.01
N ARG A 813 -30.66 -22.46 -7.39
CA ARG A 813 -32.07 -22.17 -7.71
C ARG A 813 -32.31 -21.58 -9.11
N VAL A 814 -31.25 -21.27 -9.87
CA VAL A 814 -31.35 -20.77 -11.24
C VAL A 814 -30.34 -21.53 -12.12
N VAL A 815 -30.78 -22.62 -12.75
CA VAL A 815 -30.35 -23.13 -14.07
C VAL A 815 -30.85 -24.59 -14.22
N ARG A 816 -31.63 -24.83 -15.27
CA ARG A 816 -32.10 -26.15 -15.69
C ARG A 816 -30.91 -27.05 -16.04
N ALA A 817 -30.95 -28.25 -15.48
CA ALA A 817 -30.44 -29.53 -16.00
C ALA A 817 -29.13 -29.52 -16.81
N SER A 818 -28.09 -30.21 -16.30
CA SER A 818 -27.50 -31.43 -16.90
C SER A 818 -26.24 -31.89 -16.15
N ARG A 819 -26.45 -32.75 -15.13
CA ARG A 819 -25.58 -33.78 -14.47
C ARG A 819 -24.16 -33.40 -13.99
N PRO A 820 -23.86 -33.59 -12.68
CA PRO A 820 -23.20 -34.82 -12.21
C PRO A 820 -23.56 -35.26 -10.75
N LEU A 821 -22.96 -36.38 -10.30
CA LEU A 821 -22.93 -36.94 -8.92
C LEU A 821 -24.24 -37.53 -8.34
N LEU A 822 -24.12 -38.72 -7.71
CA LEU A 822 -25.22 -39.62 -7.34
C LEU A 822 -25.98 -39.14 -6.07
N VAL A 823 -26.84 -38.14 -6.25
CA VAL A 823 -28.02 -37.93 -5.40
C VAL A 823 -29.06 -38.96 -5.85
N LEU A 824 -29.68 -39.73 -4.96
CA LEU A 824 -30.87 -40.52 -5.30
C LEU A 824 -32.03 -39.56 -5.54
N GLY A 825 -32.01 -38.91 -6.71
CA GLY A 825 -33.03 -37.98 -7.17
C GLY A 825 -34.27 -38.73 -7.63
N ALA A 826 -35.43 -38.20 -7.23
CA ALA A 826 -36.77 -38.66 -7.55
C ALA A 826 -36.98 -38.94 -9.06
N ALA A 827 -36.85 -40.19 -9.51
CA ALA A 827 -37.44 -40.73 -10.75
C ALA A 827 -37.27 -42.27 -10.92
N ALA A 828 -37.16 -43.06 -9.86
CA ALA A 828 -37.07 -44.52 -9.97
C ALA A 828 -38.13 -45.19 -9.09
N SER A 829 -38.85 -46.18 -9.64
CA SER A 829 -39.76 -47.01 -8.85
C SER A 829 -38.97 -47.80 -7.78
N LEU A 830 -39.60 -48.03 -6.62
CA LEU A 830 -39.01 -48.70 -5.45
C LEU A 830 -38.11 -49.93 -5.73
N PRO A 831 -38.39 -50.81 -6.71
CA PRO A 831 -37.53 -51.97 -6.98
C PRO A 831 -36.11 -51.62 -7.48
N ALA A 832 -35.94 -50.48 -8.16
CA ALA A 832 -34.65 -50.09 -8.74
C ALA A 832 -33.68 -49.50 -7.70
N ALA A 833 -34.20 -48.82 -6.68
CA ALA A 833 -33.39 -48.31 -5.56
C ALA A 833 -32.84 -49.47 -4.69
N ALA A 834 -33.64 -50.52 -4.48
CA ALA A 834 -33.23 -51.71 -3.72
C ALA A 834 -32.12 -52.54 -4.43
N ALA A 835 -32.15 -52.63 -5.77
CA ALA A 835 -31.11 -53.31 -6.54
C ALA A 835 -29.75 -52.59 -6.50
N ILE A 836 -29.75 -51.25 -6.47
CA ILE A 836 -28.52 -50.44 -6.40
C ILE A 836 -27.87 -50.56 -5.01
N LEU A 837 -28.66 -50.54 -3.94
CA LEU A 837 -28.18 -50.75 -2.56
C LEU A 837 -27.65 -52.18 -2.35
N GLY A 838 -28.29 -53.21 -2.93
CA GLY A 838 -27.81 -54.59 -2.87
C GLY A 838 -26.50 -54.87 -3.62
N SER A 839 -26.11 -53.99 -4.55
CA SER A 839 -24.91 -54.17 -5.39
C SER A 839 -23.61 -53.66 -4.74
N PHE A 840 -23.68 -52.86 -3.67
CA PHE A 840 -22.51 -52.33 -2.97
C PHE A 840 -21.98 -53.24 -1.85
N VAL A 841 -22.78 -54.20 -1.39
CA VAL A 841 -22.44 -55.11 -0.28
C VAL A 841 -21.36 -56.17 -0.61
N PRO A 842 -21.13 -56.66 -1.85
CA PRO A 842 -20.12 -57.70 -2.06
C PRO A 842 -18.66 -57.22 -2.10
N MET A 843 -18.38 -55.92 -2.21
CA MET A 843 -17.00 -55.41 -2.41
C MET A 843 -16.15 -55.36 -1.13
N ALA A 844 -16.70 -55.80 0.02
CA ALA A 844 -16.01 -55.92 1.30
C ALA A 844 -15.49 -57.35 1.60
N ARG A 845 -15.55 -58.28 0.64
CA ARG A 845 -15.04 -59.65 0.81
C ARG A 845 -13.98 -60.00 -0.25
N ALA A 846 -12.74 -59.54 -0.05
CA ALA A 846 -11.56 -60.16 -0.64
C ALA A 846 -10.29 -59.85 0.18
N ASP A 847 -9.57 -60.91 0.55
CA ASP A 847 -8.49 -61.04 1.54
C ASP A 847 -7.29 -60.05 1.48
N LEU A 848 -6.86 -59.57 2.67
CA LEU A 848 -5.51 -59.04 2.93
C LEU A 848 -4.75 -59.96 3.91
N PRO A 849 -3.47 -60.34 3.64
CA PRO A 849 -2.77 -61.35 4.43
C PRO A 849 -2.15 -60.82 5.73
N ARG A 850 -2.21 -61.70 6.74
CA ARG A 850 -1.71 -61.58 8.12
C ARG A 850 -0.22 -61.22 8.22
N ARG A 851 0.16 -60.35 9.17
CA ARG A 851 1.55 -60.20 9.67
C ARG A 851 1.65 -60.59 11.14
N GLY A 852 2.71 -61.36 11.44
CA GLY A 852 2.92 -62.10 12.67
C GLY A 852 3.52 -61.34 13.85
N HIS A 853 3.52 -62.09 14.95
CA HIS A 853 3.89 -61.76 16.33
C HIS A 853 5.30 -61.20 16.55
N TRP A 854 5.41 -60.34 17.56
CA TRP A 854 6.54 -60.33 18.50
C TRP A 854 5.98 -60.09 19.92
N ALA A 855 6.26 -61.02 20.83
CA ALA A 855 5.98 -60.91 22.26
C ALA A 855 7.28 -61.08 23.04
N ALA A 856 7.40 -60.43 24.21
CA ALA A 856 8.35 -60.79 25.26
C ALA A 856 7.72 -60.62 26.66
N PRO A 857 8.10 -61.43 27.67
CA PRO A 857 7.24 -61.76 28.84
C PRO A 857 7.80 -61.31 30.22
N GLY A 858 6.92 -61.01 31.19
CA GLY A 858 7.29 -61.01 32.63
C GLY A 858 6.40 -60.22 33.62
N MET A 859 5.48 -60.94 34.31
CA MET A 859 4.88 -60.66 35.65
C MET A 859 3.67 -59.68 35.79
N PRO A 860 2.81 -59.83 36.84
CA PRO A 860 1.44 -60.33 36.69
C PRO A 860 0.30 -59.35 37.04
N ALA A 861 -0.90 -59.77 36.64
CA ALA A 861 -2.18 -59.07 36.66
C ALA A 861 -2.71 -58.58 38.02
N ARG A 862 -3.31 -57.38 37.99
CA ARG A 862 -4.59 -57.07 38.65
C ARG A 862 -5.41 -56.14 37.75
N GLU A 863 -6.51 -56.68 37.24
CA GLU A 863 -7.60 -55.99 36.53
C GLU A 863 -8.57 -55.34 37.55
N PRO A 864 -9.44 -54.36 37.17
CA PRO A 864 -10.53 -54.65 36.23
C PRO A 864 -10.86 -53.58 35.18
N ALA A 865 -11.42 -54.09 34.07
CA ALA A 865 -12.31 -53.44 33.09
C ALA A 865 -11.69 -52.50 32.05
N VAL A 866 -11.05 -53.11 31.05
CA VAL A 866 -11.04 -52.62 29.66
C VAL A 866 -12.07 -53.44 28.88
N LEU A 867 -13.14 -52.80 28.40
CA LEU A 867 -13.89 -53.29 27.25
C LEU A 867 -13.24 -52.67 26.02
N GLY A 868 -12.49 -53.50 25.29
CA GLY A 868 -11.89 -53.15 24.02
C GLY A 868 -12.70 -53.66 22.83
N SER A 869 -12.57 -52.90 21.74
CA SER A 869 -12.57 -53.28 20.33
C SER A 869 -13.89 -53.32 19.53
N ALA A 870 -13.73 -52.82 18.29
CA ALA A 870 -14.57 -52.92 17.09
C ALA A 870 -15.82 -52.03 17.03
N ASP A 871 -15.78 -50.96 16.22
CA ASP A 871 -16.40 -51.01 14.90
C ASP A 871 -15.99 -49.81 14.03
N GLU A 872 -15.51 -50.11 12.83
CA GLU A 872 -15.33 -49.17 11.73
C GLU A 872 -16.71 -48.77 11.21
N SER A 873 -17.27 -47.64 11.64
CA SER A 873 -18.54 -47.13 11.12
C SER A 873 -18.33 -46.15 9.97
N PHE A 874 -18.82 -46.55 8.79
CA PHE A 874 -18.85 -45.76 7.57
C PHE A 874 -19.91 -44.64 7.71
N ALA A 875 -19.53 -43.37 7.60
CA ALA A 875 -20.48 -42.25 7.63
C ALA A 875 -21.08 -42.02 6.22
N GLY A 876 -22.25 -42.60 5.94
CA GLY A 876 -23.03 -42.30 4.73
C GLY A 876 -24.09 -41.23 5.00
N VAL A 877 -24.00 -40.06 4.36
CA VAL A 877 -25.04 -39.02 4.45
C VAL A 877 -26.10 -39.25 3.37
N VAL A 878 -27.34 -39.53 3.77
CA VAL A 878 -28.50 -39.69 2.87
C VAL A 878 -29.46 -38.53 3.08
N VAL A 879 -29.65 -37.69 2.05
CA VAL A 879 -30.63 -36.58 2.07
C VAL A 879 -31.85 -37.00 1.25
N LEU A 880 -33.02 -37.03 1.89
CA LEU A 880 -34.30 -37.33 1.23
C LEU A 880 -35.18 -36.09 1.22
N ASP A 881 -35.69 -35.73 0.04
CA ASP A 881 -36.77 -34.75 -0.13
C ASP A 881 -38.08 -35.53 -0.30
N PRO A 882 -38.97 -35.57 0.71
CA PRO A 882 -40.22 -36.28 0.56
C PRO A 882 -41.11 -35.55 -0.47
N VAL A 883 -41.61 -36.31 -1.44
CA VAL A 883 -42.64 -35.82 -2.36
C VAL A 883 -43.81 -35.30 -1.51
N ARG A 884 -44.14 -34.02 -1.68
CA ARG A 884 -45.27 -33.39 -0.99
C ARG A 884 -46.52 -34.27 -1.07
N GLY A 885 -46.99 -34.72 0.09
CA GLY A 885 -48.37 -35.19 0.28
C GLY A 885 -48.64 -36.69 0.32
N ASP A 886 -47.65 -37.59 0.45
CA ASP A 886 -47.91 -39.01 0.72
C ASP A 886 -47.20 -39.53 1.99
N ALA A 887 -47.93 -39.46 3.11
CA ALA A 887 -47.45 -39.87 4.42
C ALA A 887 -47.27 -41.40 4.58
N ALA A 888 -47.85 -42.23 3.70
CA ALA A 888 -47.69 -43.68 3.76
C ALA A 888 -46.31 -44.11 3.24
N ALA A 889 -45.84 -43.49 2.14
CA ALA A 889 -44.53 -43.76 1.57
C ALA A 889 -43.36 -43.40 2.51
N LEU A 890 -43.56 -42.41 3.38
CA LEU A 890 -42.57 -41.97 4.37
C LEU A 890 -42.33 -43.01 5.48
N GLY A 891 -43.36 -43.76 5.86
CA GLY A 891 -43.26 -44.82 6.88
C GLY A 891 -42.44 -46.02 6.41
N ASP A 892 -42.62 -46.43 5.14
CA ASP A 892 -41.87 -47.55 4.54
C ASP A 892 -40.39 -47.19 4.31
N ILE A 893 -40.11 -45.94 3.97
CA ILE A 893 -38.74 -45.40 3.84
C ILE A 893 -38.01 -45.40 5.19
N LEU A 894 -38.69 -45.01 6.27
CA LEU A 894 -38.12 -45.03 7.63
C LEU A 894 -37.88 -46.46 8.12
N ALA A 895 -38.78 -47.41 7.82
CA ALA A 895 -38.60 -48.80 8.19
C ALA A 895 -37.38 -49.45 7.51
N GLU A 896 -37.15 -49.16 6.22
CA GLU A 896 -36.01 -49.72 5.48
C GLU A 896 -34.69 -48.99 5.81
N LEU A 897 -34.73 -47.69 6.11
CA LEU A 897 -33.57 -46.95 6.65
C LEU A 897 -33.16 -47.49 8.03
N CYS A 898 -34.12 -47.75 8.93
CA CYS A 898 -33.82 -48.38 10.21
C CYS A 898 -33.20 -49.78 10.06
N ARG A 899 -33.53 -50.51 8.98
CA ARG A 899 -32.95 -51.81 8.67
C ARG A 899 -31.51 -51.72 8.14
N VAL A 900 -31.20 -50.70 7.35
CA VAL A 900 -29.84 -50.40 6.84
C VAL A 900 -28.93 -49.83 7.93
N VAL A 901 -29.50 -49.14 8.91
CA VAL A 901 -28.75 -48.41 9.96
C VAL A 901 -28.51 -49.25 11.22
N ALA A 902 -29.17 -50.41 11.36
CA ALA A 902 -28.91 -51.40 12.41
C ALA A 902 -27.46 -51.94 12.43
N GLU A 903 -26.64 -51.58 11.45
CA GLU A 903 -25.20 -51.88 11.34
C GLU A 903 -24.29 -50.65 11.59
N GLY A 904 -24.80 -49.58 12.22
CA GLY A 904 -23.97 -48.52 12.84
C GLY A 904 -23.79 -47.21 12.05
N GLY A 905 -24.78 -46.76 11.27
CA GLY A 905 -24.73 -45.50 10.49
C GLY A 905 -25.39 -44.27 11.15
N LEU A 906 -25.11 -43.07 10.63
CA LEU A 906 -25.77 -41.79 10.98
C LEU A 906 -26.66 -41.32 9.83
N VAL A 907 -27.92 -40.91 10.08
CA VAL A 907 -28.85 -40.43 9.05
C VAL A 907 -29.37 -39.03 9.38
N CYS A 908 -29.26 -38.10 8.42
CA CYS A 908 -29.76 -36.73 8.53
C CYS A 908 -30.94 -36.50 7.57
N LEU A 909 -32.09 -36.11 8.09
CA LEU A 909 -33.31 -35.86 7.29
C LEU A 909 -33.64 -34.36 7.29
N ALA A 910 -33.97 -33.83 6.10
CA ALA A 910 -34.49 -32.47 5.93
C ALA A 910 -35.97 -32.55 5.59
N VAL A 911 -36.83 -31.93 6.40
CA VAL A 911 -38.31 -32.01 6.29
C VAL A 911 -38.93 -30.63 6.45
N GLU A 912 -40.01 -30.32 5.72
CA GLU A 912 -40.78 -29.08 5.91
C GLU A 912 -41.57 -29.11 7.23
N ASP A 913 -41.73 -27.96 7.90
CA ASP A 913 -42.39 -27.83 9.22
C ASP A 913 -43.80 -28.48 9.28
N ALA A 914 -44.53 -28.49 8.16
CA ALA A 914 -45.89 -29.03 8.08
C ALA A 914 -45.93 -30.58 8.17
N ASP A 915 -44.84 -31.26 7.83
CA ASP A 915 -44.74 -32.72 7.80
C ASP A 915 -44.04 -33.30 9.05
N LEU A 916 -43.42 -32.44 9.86
CA LEU A 916 -42.67 -32.81 11.06
C LEU A 916 -43.54 -33.46 12.15
N ALA A 917 -44.77 -32.96 12.34
CA ALA A 917 -45.68 -33.51 13.35
C ALA A 917 -46.19 -34.92 12.98
N ALA A 918 -46.41 -35.19 11.69
CA ALA A 918 -46.81 -36.50 11.19
C ALA A 918 -45.66 -37.52 11.26
N LEU A 919 -44.44 -37.07 10.99
CA LEU A 919 -43.20 -37.84 11.15
C LEU A 919 -43.00 -38.30 12.60
N LEU A 920 -43.14 -37.37 13.56
CA LEU A 920 -42.95 -37.65 14.99
C LEU A 920 -44.01 -38.61 15.56
N ALA A 921 -45.25 -38.53 15.08
CA ALA A 921 -46.32 -39.45 15.48
C ALA A 921 -46.05 -40.90 15.04
N ARG A 922 -45.55 -41.12 13.81
CA ARG A 922 -45.24 -42.47 13.30
C ARG A 922 -43.90 -43.02 13.82
N ALA A 923 -42.93 -42.16 14.12
CA ALA A 923 -41.70 -42.56 14.80
C ALA A 923 -41.99 -43.16 16.18
N GLY A 924 -42.97 -42.60 16.90
CA GLY A 924 -43.48 -43.17 18.16
C GLY A 924 -44.16 -44.54 17.98
N GLU A 925 -44.93 -44.74 16.90
CA GLU A 925 -45.55 -46.04 16.57
C GLU A 925 -44.54 -47.13 16.19
N ALA A 926 -43.36 -46.75 15.68
CA ALA A 926 -42.25 -47.64 15.31
C ALA A 926 -41.26 -47.93 16.45
N GLY A 927 -41.51 -47.43 17.68
CA GLY A 927 -40.70 -47.71 18.86
C GLY A 927 -39.48 -46.81 19.07
N LEU A 928 -39.40 -45.66 18.40
CA LEU A 928 -38.33 -44.67 18.58
C LEU A 928 -38.66 -43.72 19.76
N LEU A 929 -37.66 -43.43 20.61
CA LEU A 929 -37.81 -42.54 21.78
C LEU A 929 -37.82 -41.06 21.36
N VAL A 930 -38.90 -40.34 21.70
CA VAL A 930 -39.05 -38.88 21.45
C VAL A 930 -39.26 -38.16 22.80
N PRO A 931 -38.35 -37.28 23.26
CA PRO A 931 -38.46 -36.56 24.54
C PRO A 931 -39.55 -35.46 24.57
N PRO A 932 -40.17 -35.14 25.73
CA PRO A 932 -41.42 -34.36 25.77
C PRO A 932 -41.32 -32.82 25.94
N ALA A 933 -40.17 -32.16 25.77
CA ALA A 933 -40.06 -30.71 26.02
C ALA A 933 -39.67 -29.92 24.75
N LEU A 934 -40.63 -29.18 24.19
CA LEU A 934 -40.49 -28.43 22.92
C LEU A 934 -40.96 -26.99 23.11
N HIS A 935 -40.04 -26.06 23.36
CA HIS A 935 -40.21 -24.65 23.01
C HIS A 935 -38.86 -24.01 22.63
N ALA A 936 -38.72 -23.70 21.34
CA ALA A 936 -37.76 -22.78 20.71
C ALA A 936 -36.29 -23.21 20.46
N THR A 937 -36.07 -24.21 19.58
CA THR A 937 -34.94 -24.30 18.60
C THR A 937 -35.26 -25.38 17.54
N PRO A 938 -34.95 -25.24 16.23
CA PRO A 938 -35.33 -26.23 15.22
C PRO A 938 -34.18 -27.20 14.93
N ALA A 939 -33.77 -27.96 15.94
CA ALA A 939 -32.96 -29.16 15.75
C ALA A 939 -33.38 -30.16 16.83
N PHE A 940 -33.66 -31.39 16.42
CA PHE A 940 -34.00 -32.46 17.36
C PHE A 940 -33.01 -33.62 17.22
N GLU A 941 -32.64 -34.20 18.37
CA GLU A 941 -31.83 -35.43 18.50
C GLU A 941 -32.68 -36.54 19.14
N ALA A 942 -32.90 -37.63 18.42
CA ALA A 942 -33.46 -38.89 18.96
C ALA A 942 -32.41 -39.99 18.99
N GLU A 943 -32.51 -40.88 19.97
CA GLU A 943 -31.66 -42.06 20.08
C GLU A 943 -32.53 -43.31 20.28
N ALA A 944 -32.32 -44.32 19.44
CA ALA A 944 -33.00 -45.60 19.56
C ALA A 944 -32.08 -46.73 19.06
N GLY A 945 -31.90 -47.77 19.86
CA GLY A 945 -31.08 -48.93 19.50
C GLY A 945 -29.59 -48.62 19.22
N GLY A 946 -29.05 -47.51 19.72
CA GLY A 946 -27.65 -47.08 19.49
C GLY A 946 -27.44 -46.18 18.27
N VAL A 947 -28.52 -45.73 17.63
CA VAL A 947 -28.48 -44.86 16.45
C VAL A 947 -28.97 -43.46 16.82
N ARG A 948 -28.23 -42.42 16.40
CA ARG A 948 -28.64 -41.00 16.56
C ARG A 948 -29.30 -40.46 15.29
N PHE A 949 -30.47 -39.86 15.46
CA PHE A 949 -31.23 -39.18 14.42
C PHE A 949 -31.20 -37.68 14.65
N VAL A 950 -30.80 -36.91 13.64
CA VAL A 950 -30.84 -35.44 13.68
C VAL A 950 -31.78 -34.93 12.60
N ALA A 951 -32.86 -34.24 13.01
CA ALA A 951 -33.81 -33.61 12.11
C ALA A 951 -33.71 -32.08 12.22
N LEU A 952 -33.57 -31.41 11.07
CA LEU A 952 -33.53 -29.94 10.97
C LEU A 952 -34.83 -29.43 10.33
N ALA A 953 -35.54 -28.55 11.06
CA ALA A 953 -36.82 -27.98 10.62
C ALA A 953 -36.64 -26.55 10.10
N ARG A 954 -37.34 -26.17 9.02
CA ARG A 954 -37.16 -24.87 8.36
C ARG A 954 -38.27 -23.89 8.76
N ALA A 955 -37.94 -22.93 9.64
CA ALA A 955 -38.84 -21.81 9.95
C ALA A 955 -39.00 -20.89 8.72
N ARG A 956 -40.23 -20.77 8.23
CA ARG A 956 -40.58 -19.90 7.10
C ARG A 956 -40.86 -18.49 7.63
N ASP A 957 -40.00 -17.55 7.29
CA ASP A 957 -40.14 -16.10 7.50
C ASP A 957 -40.02 -15.58 8.94
N ARG A 958 -38.80 -15.20 9.34
CA ARG A 958 -38.45 -13.99 10.13
C ARG A 958 -37.00 -14.10 10.59
N LEU A 959 -36.10 -13.33 9.99
CA LEU A 959 -34.88 -12.76 10.60
C LEU A 959 -34.13 -11.96 9.53
N LEU A 960 -34.68 -10.80 9.18
CA LEU A 960 -33.95 -9.70 8.57
C LEU A 960 -34.20 -8.45 9.43
N GLY A 961 -33.17 -7.98 10.11
CA GLY A 961 -33.05 -6.59 10.58
C GLY A 961 -33.10 -6.37 12.11
N PRO A 962 -32.26 -5.45 12.66
CA PRO A 962 -31.80 -5.45 14.06
C PRO A 962 -32.63 -4.53 14.98
N THR A 963 -32.68 -4.81 16.29
CA THR A 963 -32.39 -3.85 17.39
C THR A 963 -32.65 -4.42 18.80
N LEU A 964 -31.79 -3.98 19.72
CA LEU A 964 -31.80 -4.14 21.19
C LEU A 964 -33.16 -3.81 21.87
N PRO A 965 -33.38 -4.27 23.12
CA PRO A 965 -34.69 -4.27 23.76
C PRO A 965 -35.07 -2.87 24.28
N ALA A 966 -36.29 -2.42 23.99
CA ALA A 966 -36.89 -1.26 24.63
C ALA A 966 -38.16 -1.67 25.37
N THR A 967 -38.10 -1.67 26.69
CA THR A 967 -39.27 -1.71 27.56
C THR A 967 -40.04 -0.38 27.45
N VAL A 968 -41.35 -0.54 27.30
CA VAL A 968 -42.43 0.43 27.54
C VAL A 968 -42.56 1.59 26.54
N ARG A 969 -43.52 1.47 25.62
CA ARG A 969 -44.37 2.59 25.21
C ARG A 969 -45.76 2.14 24.74
N GLN A 970 -46.77 2.65 25.43
CA GLN A 970 -48.14 2.75 24.96
C GLN A 970 -48.22 3.78 23.82
N ASP A 971 -48.78 3.33 22.70
CA ASP A 971 -49.98 3.87 22.05
C ASP A 971 -50.00 5.35 21.60
N ARG A 972 -50.02 5.57 20.27
CA ARG A 972 -51.13 6.17 19.48
C ARG A 972 -50.68 6.88 18.19
N ARG A 973 -51.14 6.28 17.09
CA ARG A 973 -51.63 6.79 15.79
C ARG A 973 -51.43 8.27 15.38
N SER A 974 -51.00 8.37 14.11
CA SER A 974 -51.56 9.14 12.98
C SER A 974 -51.23 10.62 12.74
N SER A 975 -50.62 10.82 11.56
CA SER A 975 -50.97 11.73 10.46
C SER A 975 -50.63 13.22 10.52
N ALA A 976 -49.87 13.60 9.49
CA ALA A 976 -49.99 14.80 8.67
C ALA A 976 -49.57 16.15 9.26
N GLY A 977 -48.67 16.83 8.56
CA GLY A 977 -48.74 18.29 8.44
C GLY A 977 -47.44 19.06 8.60
N ARG A 978 -47.00 19.67 7.48
CA ARG A 978 -46.55 21.07 7.36
C ARG A 978 -45.34 21.59 8.15
N ARG A 979 -44.41 22.13 7.33
CA ARG A 979 -43.80 23.48 7.38
C ARG A 979 -42.84 23.88 8.53
N LEU A 980 -41.72 24.41 8.04
CA LEU A 980 -41.08 25.70 8.38
C LEU A 980 -40.33 25.84 9.72
N LEU A 981 -39.04 26.13 9.53
CA LEU A 981 -38.26 27.25 10.09
C LEU A 981 -38.02 27.35 11.59
N ALA A 982 -36.76 27.73 11.83
CA ALA A 982 -36.30 28.77 12.75
C ALA A 982 -35.78 28.33 14.12
N THR A 983 -34.47 28.61 14.27
CA THR A 983 -33.86 29.43 15.33
C THR A 983 -33.61 28.84 16.72
N GLY A 984 -32.40 29.12 17.21
CA GLY A 984 -32.14 29.42 18.62
C GLY A 984 -31.36 28.32 19.34
N THR A 985 -30.02 28.38 19.36
CA THR A 985 -29.18 29.01 20.41
C THR A 985 -29.14 28.28 21.75
N THR A 986 -27.99 27.62 21.97
CA THR A 986 -27.15 27.52 23.20
C THR A 986 -27.68 26.86 24.48
N PRO A 987 -26.78 26.36 25.35
CA PRO A 987 -25.32 26.18 25.21
C PRO A 987 -24.90 24.77 24.81
#